data_AF-A0AAV9GXA7-F1
#
_entry.id   AF-A0AAV9GXA7-F1
#
_cell.length_a   1.000
_cell.length_b   1.000
_cell.length_c   1.000
_cell.angle_alpha   90.00
_cell.angle_beta   90.00
_cell.angle_gamma   90.00
#
_symmetry.space_group_name_H-M   'P 1'
#
loop_
_entity.id
_entity.type
_entity.pdbx_description
1 polymer ?
#
loop_
_entity_poly.entity_id
_entity_poly.type
_entity_poly.pdbx_seq_one_letter_code
_entity_poly.pdbx_strand_id
1 'polypeptide(L)'
;MASVRQFPTIKSIRSFVIGGVGSGGDYHNVKGGHWLIDSPISTPCSQWEKYRTSRTSWGINVLGSFFLEIEATDGTVGFATGFGGPPACWLVHQHFKRFLIGADPRNTNHLFEQMYRASMFYGRKGLPVAVISVIDLALWDLLGKLRNEPVYKLIGGATKDRIDFYCTGPDPQAARDMGFWGAKVPLPYCPEEGHAGLKKNVEFLRKHRESVGPDFPLMVDCYMSLNVSYTIEIAKQCLDLNINWWEECLSPDDTDGFAQIKRAHPTLKFTTGEHEYSRYGFRKLIEGRNLDIIQPDVMWLGGMTELLKVAAMAAAYDIPVVPHASGPYSYHFVISQPNTPFQEYLANSPDGKSVLPVFGDLFIDEPIPTKGFLTAQDLDKPGFGLTLNPVARAKLIPSEYLLSPPPTKGTPQICTPSNTSHSQPVSTAVHPSPNMPATNLLAGKTAIVTGGSTGIGRAITLAFLKQGCNVTINHLNLPQDEPHLTSLLHESSSLPGRLAHLPGDIRDPATGTALVAFTLSTFGSSRLDILVSNAGICTFAEFLDLDAALYDKTVRTNLDGAFYVVQAAARQMVRGQTPSGGSIIGISSISALVGGGGQCHYTPTKAGVTSLMQSCAVALGKWGVRCNALLPGTVRTQLNEEDLKEEGKRKYMEGRIPLGRIGDPADMGGPAVFLACDELSGYVTGAQLLVDGGLFVNLQ
;
A
#
# COMPACT_ATOMS: atom_id res chain seq x y z
N MET A 1 13.71 -42.51 -14.38
CA MET A 1 12.76 -42.11 -15.45
C MET A 1 12.27 -40.72 -15.11
N ALA A 2 12.35 -39.75 -16.03
CA ALA A 2 11.62 -38.49 -15.82
C ALA A 2 10.13 -38.81 -16.07
N SER A 3 9.36 -38.98 -14.99
CA SER A 3 7.94 -39.37 -15.03
C SER A 3 7.01 -38.25 -15.53
N VAL A 4 7.55 -37.05 -15.79
CA VAL A 4 6.80 -35.86 -16.22
C VAL A 4 7.64 -34.98 -17.17
N ARG A 5 6.96 -34.15 -17.97
CA ARG A 5 7.59 -33.17 -18.86
C ARG A 5 8.50 -32.21 -18.07
N GLN A 6 9.77 -32.11 -18.46
CA GLN A 6 10.68 -31.07 -17.96
C GLN A 6 10.27 -29.71 -18.55
N PHE A 7 10.11 -28.71 -17.70
CA PHE A 7 9.78 -27.35 -18.09
C PHE A 7 11.04 -26.48 -18.05
N PRO A 8 11.29 -25.63 -19.07
CA PRO A 8 12.40 -24.70 -19.04
C PRO A 8 12.14 -23.62 -17.97
N THR A 9 13.21 -23.11 -17.37
CA THR A 9 13.13 -22.01 -16.40
C THR A 9 13.23 -20.67 -17.11
N ILE A 10 12.88 -19.59 -16.41
CA ILE A 10 13.02 -18.24 -16.93
C ILE A 10 14.51 -17.87 -17.00
N LYS A 11 14.99 -17.53 -18.20
CA LYS A 11 16.38 -17.18 -18.47
C LYS A 11 16.61 -15.67 -18.43
N SER A 12 15.71 -14.89 -19.03
CA SER A 12 15.87 -13.44 -19.10
C SER A 12 14.54 -12.70 -19.18
N ILE A 13 14.59 -11.40 -18.86
CA ILE A 13 13.47 -10.47 -18.97
C ILE A 13 13.96 -9.19 -19.64
N ARG A 14 13.17 -8.66 -20.58
CA ARG A 14 13.45 -7.41 -21.30
C ARG A 14 12.20 -6.54 -21.27
N SER A 15 12.37 -5.25 -21.06
CA SER A 15 11.26 -4.29 -21.13
C SER A 15 11.60 -3.13 -22.06
N PHE A 16 10.58 -2.66 -22.77
CA PHE A 16 10.67 -1.62 -23.78
C PHE A 16 9.58 -0.58 -23.55
N VAL A 17 9.90 0.69 -23.74
CA VAL A 17 8.90 1.74 -23.88
C VAL A 17 8.44 1.75 -25.34
N ILE A 18 7.14 1.89 -25.58
CA ILE A 18 6.62 1.97 -26.96
C ILE A 18 6.63 3.45 -27.39
N GLY A 19 7.41 3.76 -28.41
CA GLY A 19 7.48 5.11 -28.97
C GLY A 19 6.23 5.49 -29.77
N GLY A 20 5.83 6.76 -29.67
CA GLY A 20 4.66 7.30 -30.36
C GLY A 20 3.36 7.16 -29.57
N VAL A 21 2.24 7.12 -30.29
CA VAL A 21 0.86 7.07 -29.75
C VAL A 21 0.03 6.04 -30.52
N GLY A 22 -1.07 5.57 -29.94
CA GLY A 22 -2.01 4.64 -30.57
C GLY A 22 -1.44 3.23 -30.80
N SER A 23 -0.48 2.80 -29.97
CA SER A 23 0.16 1.49 -30.02
C SER A 23 0.51 1.02 -28.61
N GLY A 24 0.13 -0.21 -28.26
CA GLY A 24 0.31 -0.80 -26.92
C GLY A 24 -0.84 -0.57 -25.95
N GLY A 25 -0.63 -0.92 -24.68
CA GLY A 25 -1.69 -1.03 -23.66
C GLY A 25 -2.09 0.26 -22.93
N ASP A 26 -1.59 1.44 -23.28
CA ASP A 26 -2.16 2.72 -22.82
C ASP A 26 -3.24 3.19 -23.79
N TYR A 27 -4.50 2.92 -23.45
CA TYR A 27 -5.67 3.27 -24.25
C TYR A 27 -5.79 4.77 -24.52
N HIS A 28 -5.26 5.61 -23.63
CA HIS A 28 -5.46 7.05 -23.65
C HIS A 28 -4.29 7.79 -24.30
N ASN A 29 -3.15 7.14 -24.51
CA ASN A 29 -2.04 7.68 -25.27
C ASN A 29 -2.28 7.57 -26.78
N VAL A 30 -3.25 8.34 -27.26
CA VAL A 30 -3.71 8.39 -28.66
C VAL A 30 -3.47 9.76 -29.29
N LYS A 31 -3.61 9.85 -30.62
CA LYS A 31 -3.48 11.11 -31.35
C LYS A 31 -4.64 12.06 -31.00
N GLY A 32 -4.34 13.37 -30.95
CA GLY A 32 -5.36 14.41 -30.79
C GLY A 32 -6.47 14.33 -31.85
N GLY A 33 -7.67 14.71 -31.45
CA GLY A 33 -8.93 14.55 -32.19
C GLY A 33 -9.67 13.24 -31.91
N HIS A 34 -9.11 12.35 -31.10
CA HIS A 34 -9.76 11.11 -30.71
C HIS A 34 -10.77 11.35 -29.57
N TRP A 35 -11.96 10.75 -29.67
CA TRP A 35 -13.01 10.92 -28.66
C TRP A 35 -12.57 10.57 -27.23
N LEU A 36 -11.71 9.55 -27.06
CA LEU A 36 -11.17 9.11 -25.77
C LEU A 36 -10.50 10.22 -24.95
N ILE A 37 -10.01 11.27 -25.62
CA ILE A 37 -9.27 12.36 -24.98
C ILE A 37 -9.84 13.74 -25.23
N ASP A 38 -10.46 13.99 -26.39
CA ASP A 38 -10.86 15.35 -26.82
C ASP A 38 -12.38 15.54 -27.00
N SER A 39 -13.19 14.53 -26.66
CA SER A 39 -14.64 14.72 -26.51
C SER A 39 -14.99 15.19 -25.08
N PRO A 40 -16.17 15.79 -24.88
CA PRO A 40 -16.65 16.11 -23.53
C PRO A 40 -16.83 14.83 -22.71
N ILE A 41 -15.98 14.65 -21.70
CA ILE A 41 -16.01 13.52 -20.76
C ILE A 41 -15.86 14.10 -19.35
N SER A 42 -16.78 13.73 -18.46
CA SER A 42 -16.71 14.05 -17.04
C SER A 42 -15.60 13.24 -16.39
N THR A 43 -14.74 13.91 -15.62
CA THR A 43 -13.58 13.31 -14.95
C THR A 43 -13.40 13.93 -13.55
N PRO A 44 -12.58 13.35 -12.66
CA PRO A 44 -12.24 13.98 -11.38
C PRO A 44 -11.59 15.37 -11.53
N CYS A 45 -10.99 15.63 -12.69
CA CYS A 45 -10.32 16.90 -13.01
C CYS A 45 -11.25 17.93 -13.68
N SER A 46 -12.47 17.54 -14.08
CA SER A 46 -13.40 18.41 -14.80
C SER A 46 -13.94 19.58 -13.95
N GLN A 47 -13.80 19.51 -12.63
CA GLN A 47 -14.07 20.63 -11.72
C GLN A 47 -13.24 21.88 -12.06
N TRP A 48 -12.05 21.70 -12.64
CA TRP A 48 -11.18 22.80 -13.04
C TRP A 48 -11.32 23.08 -14.54
N GLU A 49 -11.76 24.29 -14.90
CA GLU A 49 -11.99 24.71 -16.29
C GLU A 49 -10.85 24.35 -17.24
N LYS A 50 -9.60 24.63 -16.82
CA LYS A 50 -8.38 24.37 -17.60
C LYS A 50 -8.16 22.90 -17.96
N TYR A 51 -8.82 21.98 -17.26
CA TYR A 51 -8.66 20.54 -17.42
C TYR A 51 -9.90 19.84 -17.97
N ARG A 52 -10.99 20.57 -18.20
CA ARG A 52 -12.29 19.99 -18.58
C ARG A 52 -12.36 19.56 -20.05
N THR A 53 -11.70 20.29 -20.94
CA THR A 53 -11.88 20.12 -22.40
C THR A 53 -11.15 18.90 -22.96
N SER A 54 -10.04 18.47 -22.35
CA SER A 54 -9.27 17.33 -22.84
C SER A 54 -8.66 16.56 -21.69
N ARG A 55 -8.70 15.22 -21.74
CA ARG A 55 -8.12 14.36 -20.70
C ARG A 55 -6.59 14.39 -20.70
N THR A 56 -5.97 14.72 -21.84
CA THR A 56 -4.51 14.90 -21.92
C THR A 56 -4.03 16.14 -21.18
N SER A 57 -4.89 17.15 -20.99
CA SER A 57 -4.52 18.41 -20.32
C SER A 57 -4.14 18.23 -18.85
N TRP A 58 -4.69 17.20 -18.19
CA TRP A 58 -4.33 16.80 -16.83
C TRP A 58 -3.41 15.57 -16.77
N GLY A 59 -3.00 15.05 -17.92
CA GLY A 59 -1.96 14.02 -18.02
C GLY A 59 -2.46 12.58 -18.01
N ILE A 60 -3.67 12.27 -18.50
CA ILE A 60 -4.14 10.88 -18.58
C ILE A 60 -3.17 9.95 -19.33
N ASN A 61 -2.51 10.49 -20.36
CA ASN A 61 -1.59 9.77 -21.24
C ASN A 61 -0.12 9.90 -20.83
N VAL A 62 0.16 10.43 -19.62
CA VAL A 62 1.53 10.79 -19.20
C VAL A 62 2.46 9.58 -19.10
N LEU A 63 1.90 8.39 -18.86
CA LEU A 63 2.67 7.18 -18.66
C LEU A 63 3.10 6.58 -20.00
N GLY A 64 2.18 6.44 -20.95
CA GLY A 64 2.40 5.71 -22.19
C GLY A 64 2.45 4.20 -21.98
N SER A 65 2.62 3.48 -23.08
CA SER A 65 2.65 2.01 -23.09
C SER A 65 4.07 1.47 -22.86
N PHE A 66 4.15 0.29 -22.25
CA PHE A 66 5.37 -0.52 -22.25
C PHE A 66 5.10 -1.95 -22.75
N PHE A 67 6.16 -2.62 -23.19
CA PHE A 67 6.16 -3.98 -23.70
C PHE A 67 7.19 -4.81 -22.94
N LEU A 68 6.81 -6.03 -22.54
CA LEU A 68 7.64 -6.92 -21.75
C LEU A 68 7.82 -8.26 -22.45
N GLU A 69 9.05 -8.77 -22.49
CA GLU A 69 9.38 -10.11 -22.93
C GLU A 69 10.01 -10.93 -21.79
N ILE A 70 9.59 -12.18 -21.65
CA ILE A 70 10.18 -13.19 -20.77
C ILE A 70 10.63 -14.37 -21.63
N GLU A 71 11.94 -14.63 -21.62
CA GLU A 71 12.56 -15.72 -22.37
C GLU A 71 12.87 -16.89 -21.44
N ALA A 72 12.47 -18.10 -21.82
CA ALA A 72 12.80 -19.34 -21.13
C ALA A 72 14.14 -19.92 -21.60
N THR A 73 14.68 -20.90 -20.87
CA THR A 73 15.97 -21.54 -21.21
C THR A 73 15.99 -22.31 -22.53
N ASP A 74 14.83 -22.67 -23.09
CA ASP A 74 14.70 -23.30 -24.41
C ASP A 74 14.57 -22.30 -25.57
N GLY A 75 14.58 -20.99 -25.27
CA GLY A 75 14.44 -19.91 -26.25
C GLY A 75 13.00 -19.47 -26.51
N THR A 76 11.99 -20.11 -25.91
CA THR A 76 10.60 -19.67 -26.02
C THR A 76 10.42 -18.31 -25.34
N VAL A 77 9.70 -17.39 -25.99
CA VAL A 77 9.45 -16.03 -25.48
C VAL A 77 7.94 -15.80 -25.31
N GLY A 78 7.53 -15.56 -24.07
CA GLY A 78 6.24 -14.97 -23.75
C GLY A 78 6.34 -13.46 -23.62
N PHE A 79 5.26 -12.75 -23.90
CA PHE A 79 5.22 -11.30 -23.81
C PHE A 79 3.84 -10.76 -23.48
N ALA A 80 3.81 -9.50 -23.03
CA ALA A 80 2.60 -8.73 -22.85
C ALA A 80 2.89 -7.23 -22.96
N THR A 81 1.83 -6.43 -23.11
CA THR A 81 1.86 -4.96 -23.05
C THR A 81 0.89 -4.46 -21.98
N GLY A 82 1.06 -3.22 -21.56
CA GLY A 82 0.17 -2.48 -20.67
C GLY A 82 0.61 -1.00 -20.61
N PHE A 83 -0.15 -0.18 -19.89
CA PHE A 83 0.28 1.18 -19.57
C PHE A 83 1.33 1.20 -18.44
N GLY A 84 2.10 2.27 -18.36
CA GLY A 84 3.08 2.51 -17.29
C GLY A 84 4.45 2.97 -17.78
N GLY A 85 4.72 2.81 -19.08
CA GLY A 85 5.88 3.37 -19.79
C GLY A 85 7.22 3.31 -19.04
N PRO A 86 7.99 4.40 -19.00
CA PRO A 86 9.31 4.42 -18.36
C PRO A 86 9.36 3.93 -16.91
N PRO A 87 8.52 4.42 -15.96
CA PRO A 87 8.59 3.96 -14.58
C PRO A 87 8.21 2.49 -14.42
N ALA A 88 7.35 1.95 -15.28
CA ALA A 88 7.07 0.51 -15.31
C ALA A 88 8.31 -0.31 -15.65
N CYS A 89 9.01 0.03 -16.74
CA CYS A 89 10.27 -0.62 -17.13
C CYS A 89 11.33 -0.55 -16.03
N TRP A 90 11.43 0.57 -15.32
CA TRP A 90 12.35 0.70 -14.18
C TRP A 90 12.00 -0.31 -13.08
N LEU A 91 10.73 -0.44 -12.70
CA LEU A 91 10.28 -1.37 -11.66
C LEU A 91 10.48 -2.84 -12.04
N VAL A 92 10.26 -3.17 -13.32
CA VAL A 92 10.55 -4.52 -13.88
C VAL A 92 11.98 -4.92 -13.55
N HIS A 93 12.96 -4.06 -13.86
CA HIS A 93 14.37 -4.42 -13.74
C HIS A 93 14.93 -4.23 -12.33
N GLN A 94 14.57 -3.14 -11.65
CA GLN A 94 15.17 -2.77 -10.36
C GLN A 94 14.54 -3.54 -9.20
N HIS A 95 13.28 -3.95 -9.33
CA HIS A 95 12.61 -4.74 -8.30
C HIS A 95 12.30 -6.16 -8.79
N PHE A 96 11.37 -6.32 -9.73
CA PHE A 96 10.68 -7.60 -9.91
C PHE A 96 11.53 -8.68 -10.57
N LYS A 97 12.52 -8.32 -11.39
CA LYS A 97 13.47 -9.24 -12.03
C LYS A 97 14.08 -10.26 -11.06
N ARG A 98 14.34 -9.87 -9.81
CA ARG A 98 14.96 -10.72 -8.78
C ARG A 98 14.15 -11.99 -8.43
N PHE A 99 12.84 -11.96 -8.65
CA PHE A 99 11.96 -13.10 -8.38
C PHE A 99 11.80 -14.02 -9.60
N LEU A 100 12.10 -13.51 -10.79
CA LEU A 100 11.80 -14.17 -12.06
C LEU A 100 12.96 -15.01 -12.58
N ILE A 101 14.19 -14.49 -12.54
CA ILE A 101 15.34 -15.20 -13.13
C ILE A 101 15.60 -16.53 -12.42
N GLY A 102 15.66 -17.62 -13.20
CA GLY A 102 15.85 -18.98 -12.73
C GLY A 102 14.58 -19.66 -12.20
N ALA A 103 13.45 -18.94 -12.08
CA ALA A 103 12.20 -19.52 -11.62
C ALA A 103 11.54 -20.39 -12.70
N ASP A 104 10.73 -21.37 -12.25
CA ASP A 104 9.82 -22.11 -13.12
C ASP A 104 8.60 -21.22 -13.46
N PRO A 105 8.31 -20.96 -14.75
CA PRO A 105 7.22 -20.07 -15.14
C PRO A 105 5.83 -20.59 -14.74
N ARG A 106 5.69 -21.88 -14.39
CA ARG A 106 4.43 -22.46 -13.90
C ARG A 106 4.07 -22.00 -12.50
N ASN A 107 5.03 -21.44 -11.74
CA ASN A 107 4.83 -20.99 -10.37
C ASN A 107 4.12 -19.63 -10.29
N THR A 108 3.09 -19.41 -11.12
CA THR A 108 2.39 -18.13 -11.26
C THR A 108 1.87 -17.58 -9.93
N ASN A 109 1.22 -18.42 -9.11
CA ASN A 109 0.80 -18.04 -7.76
C ASN A 109 1.96 -17.56 -6.88
N HIS A 110 3.09 -18.27 -6.89
CA HIS A 110 4.24 -17.93 -6.05
C HIS A 110 4.90 -16.62 -6.49
N LEU A 111 5.11 -16.46 -7.80
CA LEU A 111 5.71 -15.27 -8.39
C LEU A 111 4.82 -14.04 -8.16
N PHE A 112 3.50 -14.17 -8.33
CA PHE A 112 2.55 -13.12 -8.01
C PHE A 112 2.66 -12.71 -6.53
N GLU A 113 2.61 -13.66 -5.59
CA GLU A 113 2.69 -13.35 -4.15
C GLU A 113 4.02 -12.68 -3.77
N GLN A 114 5.13 -13.14 -4.32
CA GLN A 114 6.44 -12.52 -4.09
C GLN A 114 6.46 -11.07 -4.57
N MET A 115 6.05 -10.81 -5.82
CA MET A 115 6.05 -9.46 -6.39
C MET A 115 5.07 -8.53 -5.66
N TYR A 116 3.85 -9.00 -5.37
CA TYR A 116 2.82 -8.22 -4.69
C TYR A 116 3.23 -7.88 -3.25
N ARG A 117 3.68 -8.87 -2.47
CA ARG A 117 4.06 -8.64 -1.07
C ARG A 117 5.36 -7.88 -0.93
N ALA A 118 6.35 -8.12 -1.80
CA ALA A 118 7.61 -7.37 -1.78
C ALA A 118 7.43 -5.90 -2.16
N SER A 119 6.46 -5.57 -3.03
CA SER A 119 6.12 -4.20 -3.38
C SER A 119 5.07 -3.55 -2.48
N MET A 120 4.57 -4.26 -1.46
CA MET A 120 3.47 -3.79 -0.60
C MET A 120 3.75 -2.43 0.06
N PHE A 121 5.01 -2.10 0.35
CA PHE A 121 5.41 -0.85 1.01
C PHE A 121 5.26 0.40 0.12
N TYR A 122 5.14 0.24 -1.20
CA TYR A 122 4.94 1.35 -2.16
C TYR A 122 3.89 1.06 -3.23
N GLY A 123 3.23 -0.10 -3.16
CA GLY A 123 2.24 -0.58 -4.11
C GLY A 123 0.89 -0.85 -3.46
N ARG A 124 0.43 -2.11 -3.53
CA ARG A 124 -0.95 -2.59 -3.26
C ARG A 124 -2.01 -2.17 -4.28
N LYS A 125 -1.90 -0.98 -4.86
CA LYS A 125 -2.79 -0.42 -5.88
C LYS A 125 -1.98 0.38 -6.92
N GLY A 126 -2.59 0.72 -8.05
CA GLY A 126 -2.02 1.65 -9.04
C GLY A 126 -0.82 1.09 -9.82
N LEU A 127 0.06 2.00 -10.24
CA LEU A 127 1.17 1.74 -11.17
C LEU A 127 2.00 0.48 -10.82
N PRO A 128 2.45 0.24 -9.57
CA PRO A 128 3.23 -0.97 -9.27
C PRO A 128 2.47 -2.28 -9.56
N VAL A 129 1.14 -2.29 -9.38
CA VAL A 129 0.32 -3.48 -9.64
C VAL A 129 0.07 -3.67 -11.13
N ALA A 130 -0.03 -2.58 -11.91
CA ALA A 130 -0.04 -2.66 -13.37
C ALA A 130 1.25 -3.31 -13.92
N VAL A 131 2.41 -2.99 -13.34
CA VAL A 131 3.68 -3.66 -13.70
C VAL A 131 3.62 -5.16 -13.42
N ILE A 132 3.12 -5.55 -12.25
CA ILE A 132 2.95 -6.97 -11.88
C ILE A 132 2.02 -7.66 -12.87
N SER A 133 0.93 -6.99 -13.27
CA SER A 133 -0.07 -7.53 -14.19
C SER A 133 0.54 -7.87 -15.54
N VAL A 134 1.34 -6.97 -16.13
CA VAL A 134 1.99 -7.22 -17.42
C VAL A 134 3.07 -8.31 -17.31
N ILE A 135 3.78 -8.41 -16.18
CA ILE A 135 4.69 -9.54 -15.91
C ILE A 135 3.91 -10.86 -15.87
N ASP A 136 2.80 -10.89 -15.13
CA ASP A 136 1.95 -12.08 -15.00
C ASP A 136 1.35 -12.50 -16.35
N LEU A 137 0.88 -11.55 -17.16
CA LEU A 137 0.40 -11.83 -18.51
C LEU A 137 1.52 -12.38 -19.40
N ALA A 138 2.74 -11.83 -19.35
CA ALA A 138 3.87 -12.39 -20.11
C ALA A 138 4.24 -13.81 -19.67
N LEU A 139 4.07 -14.15 -18.38
CA LEU A 139 4.22 -15.51 -17.87
C LEU A 139 3.15 -16.45 -18.43
N TRP A 140 1.88 -16.03 -18.44
CA TRP A 140 0.79 -16.83 -19.00
C TRP A 140 0.94 -17.05 -20.51
N ASP A 141 1.38 -16.02 -21.24
CA ASP A 141 1.72 -16.13 -22.66
C ASP A 141 2.86 -17.13 -22.89
N LEU A 142 3.92 -17.05 -22.07
CA LEU A 142 5.04 -18.01 -22.11
C LEU A 142 4.55 -19.44 -21.86
N LEU A 143 3.68 -19.64 -20.86
CA LEU A 143 3.12 -20.95 -20.54
C LEU A 143 2.30 -21.53 -21.70
N GLY A 144 1.44 -20.72 -22.32
CA GLY A 144 0.67 -21.14 -23.48
C GLY A 144 1.56 -21.52 -24.66
N LYS A 145 2.59 -20.72 -24.95
CA LYS A 145 3.57 -21.02 -26.01
C LYS A 145 4.39 -22.28 -25.73
N LEU A 146 4.87 -22.45 -24.50
CA LEU A 146 5.58 -23.67 -24.09
C LEU A 146 4.70 -24.92 -24.23
N ARG A 147 3.40 -24.80 -23.97
CA ARG A 147 2.45 -25.92 -24.11
C ARG A 147 1.87 -26.07 -25.50
N ASN A 148 2.07 -25.09 -26.38
CA ASN A 148 1.37 -24.97 -27.66
C ASN A 148 -0.16 -24.99 -27.48
N GLU A 149 -0.64 -24.26 -26.47
CA GLU A 149 -2.06 -24.15 -26.12
C GLU A 149 -2.44 -22.68 -25.92
N PRO A 150 -3.68 -22.29 -26.27
CA PRO A 150 -4.20 -20.97 -25.93
C PRO A 150 -4.44 -20.84 -24.42
N VAL A 151 -4.26 -19.64 -23.87
CA VAL A 151 -4.39 -19.41 -22.41
C VAL A 151 -5.74 -19.87 -21.86
N TYR A 152 -6.85 -19.72 -22.60
CA TYR A 152 -8.18 -20.10 -22.11
C TYR A 152 -8.31 -21.61 -21.82
N LYS A 153 -7.59 -22.46 -22.56
CA LYS A 153 -7.54 -23.91 -22.31
C LYS A 153 -6.78 -24.25 -21.03
N LEU A 154 -5.85 -23.39 -20.62
CA LEU A 154 -5.03 -23.58 -19.42
C LEU A 154 -5.71 -23.12 -18.12
N ILE A 155 -6.80 -22.35 -18.21
CA ILE A 155 -7.47 -21.73 -17.05
C ILE A 155 -8.91 -22.22 -16.82
N GLY A 156 -9.36 -23.23 -17.57
CA GLY A 156 -10.70 -23.82 -17.38
C GLY A 156 -11.34 -24.36 -18.65
N GLY A 157 -10.80 -24.04 -19.82
CA GLY A 157 -11.43 -24.36 -21.10
C GLY A 157 -12.41 -23.26 -21.53
N ALA A 158 -13.34 -23.59 -22.41
CA ALA A 158 -14.39 -22.66 -22.84
C ALA A 158 -15.70 -23.04 -22.13
N THR A 159 -16.29 -22.10 -21.39
CA THR A 159 -17.65 -22.23 -20.81
C THR A 159 -18.73 -21.79 -21.78
N LYS A 160 -18.33 -21.14 -22.89
CA LYS A 160 -19.16 -20.66 -23.98
C LYS A 160 -18.36 -20.71 -25.28
N ASP A 161 -19.01 -21.01 -26.40
CA ASP A 161 -18.35 -21.06 -27.72
C ASP A 161 -18.22 -19.68 -28.39
N ARG A 162 -18.94 -18.69 -27.86
CA ARG A 162 -19.04 -17.33 -28.36
C ARG A 162 -18.97 -16.34 -27.20
N ILE A 163 -18.21 -15.25 -27.39
CA ILE A 163 -18.18 -14.08 -26.53
C ILE A 163 -18.94 -12.97 -27.25
N ASP A 164 -20.03 -12.50 -26.64
CA ASP A 164 -20.77 -11.33 -27.11
C ASP A 164 -20.19 -10.05 -26.51
N PHE A 165 -20.13 -8.99 -27.30
CA PHE A 165 -19.54 -7.72 -26.91
C PHE A 165 -20.57 -6.59 -26.85
N TYR A 166 -20.40 -5.70 -25.88
CA TYR A 166 -20.93 -4.34 -25.97
C TYR A 166 -19.81 -3.37 -26.38
N CYS A 167 -20.15 -2.25 -27.00
CA CYS A 167 -19.18 -1.27 -27.47
C CYS A 167 -19.22 0.01 -26.63
N THR A 168 -18.07 0.47 -26.15
CA THR A 168 -17.93 1.72 -25.40
C THR A 168 -17.42 2.82 -26.33
N GLY A 169 -18.21 3.87 -26.52
CA GLY A 169 -17.89 4.95 -27.44
C GLY A 169 -19.00 5.99 -27.58
N PRO A 170 -18.76 7.08 -28.33
CA PRO A 170 -19.71 8.18 -28.47
C PRO A 170 -20.86 7.88 -29.44
N ASP A 171 -20.78 6.82 -30.26
CA ASP A 171 -21.77 6.51 -31.30
C ASP A 171 -22.42 5.14 -31.05
N PRO A 172 -23.47 5.08 -30.21
CA PRO A 172 -24.15 3.82 -29.90
C PRO A 172 -24.98 3.29 -31.10
N GLN A 173 -25.28 4.13 -32.09
CA GLN A 173 -25.92 3.68 -33.32
C GLN A 173 -24.94 2.86 -34.15
N ALA A 174 -23.70 3.34 -34.32
CA ALA A 174 -22.65 2.57 -34.99
C ALA A 174 -22.39 1.23 -34.29
N ALA A 175 -22.37 1.21 -32.95
CA ALA A 175 -22.26 -0.03 -32.18
C ALA A 175 -23.39 -1.03 -32.50
N ARG A 176 -24.65 -0.59 -32.50
CA ARG A 176 -25.80 -1.43 -32.87
C ARG A 176 -25.66 -1.97 -34.29
N ASP A 177 -25.32 -1.11 -35.23
CA ASP A 177 -25.23 -1.45 -36.65
C ASP A 177 -24.06 -2.42 -36.94
N MET A 178 -23.02 -2.42 -36.11
CA MET A 178 -21.90 -3.39 -36.15
C MET A 178 -22.21 -4.73 -35.44
N GLY A 179 -23.38 -4.88 -34.82
CA GLY A 179 -23.84 -6.12 -34.18
C GLY A 179 -23.46 -6.30 -32.72
N PHE A 180 -22.93 -5.26 -32.06
CA PHE A 180 -22.75 -5.28 -30.60
C PHE A 180 -24.11 -5.34 -29.90
N TRP A 181 -24.21 -6.05 -28.79
CA TRP A 181 -25.50 -6.25 -28.11
C TRP A 181 -25.98 -5.02 -27.34
N GLY A 182 -25.08 -4.07 -27.07
CA GLY A 182 -25.36 -2.82 -26.35
C GLY A 182 -24.23 -1.81 -26.55
N ALA A 183 -24.43 -0.59 -26.04
CA ALA A 183 -23.41 0.46 -26.09
C ALA A 183 -23.28 1.22 -24.76
N LYS A 184 -22.06 1.62 -24.42
CA LYS A 184 -21.74 2.46 -23.25
C LYS A 184 -21.23 3.81 -23.71
N VAL A 185 -21.88 4.90 -23.29
CA VAL A 185 -21.51 6.27 -23.66
C VAL A 185 -20.86 7.00 -22.48
N PRO A 186 -19.81 7.82 -22.70
CA PRO A 186 -19.20 8.60 -21.62
C PRO A 186 -20.06 9.80 -21.24
N LEU A 187 -20.28 10.00 -19.94
CA LEU A 187 -21.05 11.13 -19.43
C LEU A 187 -20.27 12.44 -19.64
N PRO A 188 -20.85 13.49 -20.25
CA PRO A 188 -20.07 14.65 -20.65
C PRO A 188 -19.79 15.70 -19.55
N TYR A 189 -20.66 15.86 -18.56
CA TYR A 189 -20.59 16.98 -17.60
C TYR A 189 -20.48 16.51 -16.14
N CYS A 190 -19.69 17.25 -15.35
CA CYS A 190 -19.37 16.92 -13.96
C CYS A 190 -20.29 17.61 -12.93
N PRO A 191 -20.24 17.21 -11.64
CA PRO A 191 -21.08 17.80 -10.59
C PRO A 191 -20.91 19.32 -10.41
N GLU A 192 -19.71 19.85 -10.63
CA GLU A 192 -19.39 21.28 -10.46
C GLU A 192 -20.06 22.17 -11.50
N GLU A 193 -20.58 21.61 -12.59
CA GLU A 193 -21.43 22.32 -13.55
C GLU A 193 -22.90 22.44 -13.10
N GLY A 194 -23.21 21.92 -11.91
CA GLY A 194 -24.47 22.06 -11.21
C GLY A 194 -25.68 21.52 -11.99
N HIS A 195 -26.86 22.09 -11.72
CA HIS A 195 -28.10 21.69 -12.39
C HIS A 195 -28.08 21.96 -13.91
N ALA A 196 -27.27 22.89 -14.38
CA ALA A 196 -27.12 23.13 -15.82
C ALA A 196 -26.39 21.96 -16.49
N GLY A 197 -25.27 21.49 -15.93
CA GLY A 197 -24.58 20.28 -16.37
C GLY A 197 -25.48 19.05 -16.30
N LEU A 198 -26.24 18.89 -15.21
CA LEU A 198 -27.18 17.79 -15.04
C LEU A 198 -28.23 17.74 -16.15
N LYS A 199 -28.88 18.86 -16.47
CA LYS A 199 -29.87 18.92 -17.55
C LYS A 199 -29.26 18.56 -18.91
N LYS A 200 -28.02 19.01 -19.18
CA LYS A 200 -27.32 18.66 -20.42
C LYS A 200 -26.95 17.18 -20.48
N ASN A 201 -26.55 16.57 -19.35
CA ASN A 201 -26.33 15.13 -19.26
C ASN A 201 -27.60 14.32 -19.55
N VAL A 202 -28.73 14.70 -18.95
CA VAL A 202 -30.03 14.05 -19.20
C VAL A 202 -30.40 14.15 -20.68
N GLU A 203 -30.22 15.32 -21.29
CA GLU A 203 -30.50 15.53 -22.71
C GLU A 203 -29.55 14.76 -23.64
N PHE A 204 -28.27 14.67 -23.27
CA PHE A 204 -27.29 13.85 -23.97
C PHE A 204 -27.71 12.38 -24.00
N LEU A 205 -28.15 11.83 -22.86
CA LEU A 205 -28.60 10.44 -22.77
C LEU A 205 -29.92 10.21 -23.52
N ARG A 206 -30.85 11.17 -23.46
CA ARG A 206 -32.11 11.11 -24.19
C ARG A 206 -31.90 11.00 -25.70
N LYS A 207 -31.01 11.83 -26.27
CA LYS A 207 -30.67 11.78 -27.70
C LYS A 207 -30.10 10.43 -28.12
N HIS A 208 -29.27 9.81 -27.28
CA HIS A 208 -28.76 8.48 -27.55
C HIS A 208 -29.86 7.42 -27.47
N ARG A 209 -30.71 7.45 -26.45
CA ARG A 209 -31.87 6.55 -26.34
C ARG A 209 -32.78 6.67 -27.57
N GLU A 210 -33.07 7.89 -28.04
CA GLU A 210 -33.86 8.13 -29.25
C GLU A 210 -33.19 7.57 -30.52
N SER A 211 -31.86 7.66 -30.65
CA SER A 211 -31.15 7.17 -31.84
C SER A 211 -31.09 5.65 -31.93
N VAL A 212 -30.97 4.95 -30.78
CA VAL A 212 -30.87 3.48 -30.76
C VAL A 212 -32.20 2.76 -30.59
N GLY A 213 -33.28 3.49 -30.25
CA GLY A 213 -34.59 2.93 -29.95
C GLY A 213 -34.73 2.45 -28.49
N PRO A 214 -35.93 2.03 -28.07
CA PRO A 214 -36.23 1.73 -26.67
C PRO A 214 -35.55 0.47 -26.13
N ASP A 215 -35.27 -0.50 -27.00
CA ASP A 215 -34.85 -1.85 -26.59
C ASP A 215 -33.32 -2.04 -26.58
N PHE A 216 -32.57 -1.25 -27.34
CA PHE A 216 -31.13 -1.40 -27.42
C PHE A 216 -30.48 -1.02 -26.08
N PRO A 217 -29.73 -1.90 -25.41
CA PRO A 217 -29.10 -1.60 -24.14
C PRO A 217 -28.14 -0.41 -24.23
N LEU A 218 -28.37 0.58 -23.37
CA LEU A 218 -27.55 1.78 -23.25
C LEU A 218 -27.01 1.88 -21.83
N MET A 219 -25.70 2.02 -21.71
CA MET A 219 -24.96 2.14 -20.45
C MET A 219 -24.30 3.51 -20.39
N VAL A 220 -23.96 3.95 -19.18
CA VAL A 220 -23.35 5.28 -18.95
C VAL A 220 -22.08 5.12 -18.15
N ASP A 221 -20.96 5.54 -18.75
CA ASP A 221 -19.66 5.62 -18.09
C ASP A 221 -19.48 6.99 -17.44
N CYS A 222 -19.12 7.02 -16.16
CA CYS A 222 -18.96 8.26 -15.40
C CYS A 222 -17.51 8.56 -15.04
N TYR A 223 -16.55 7.69 -15.39
CA TYR A 223 -15.11 7.80 -15.12
C TYR A 223 -14.79 8.46 -13.77
N MET A 224 -15.22 7.83 -12.67
CA MET A 224 -14.97 8.20 -11.27
C MET A 224 -15.23 9.68 -10.91
N SER A 225 -16.10 10.37 -11.66
CA SER A 225 -16.19 11.83 -11.62
C SER A 225 -17.32 12.39 -10.74
N LEU A 226 -18.27 11.54 -10.33
CA LEU A 226 -19.45 11.99 -9.60
C LEU A 226 -19.29 11.80 -8.09
N ASN A 227 -20.31 12.24 -7.37
CA ASN A 227 -20.50 11.97 -5.96
C ASN A 227 -21.88 11.32 -5.74
N VAL A 228 -22.12 10.85 -4.52
CA VAL A 228 -23.36 10.13 -4.17
C VAL A 228 -24.62 10.94 -4.49
N SER A 229 -24.68 12.22 -4.12
CA SER A 229 -25.89 13.03 -4.30
C SER A 229 -26.18 13.32 -5.77
N TYR A 230 -25.17 13.67 -6.56
CA TYR A 230 -25.32 13.90 -7.99
C TYR A 230 -25.73 12.62 -8.72
N THR A 231 -25.12 11.49 -8.36
CA THR A 231 -25.47 10.16 -8.94
C THR A 231 -26.93 9.81 -8.67
N ILE A 232 -27.41 10.03 -7.45
CA ILE A 232 -28.82 9.82 -7.10
C ILE A 232 -29.74 10.70 -7.96
N GLU A 233 -29.42 11.99 -8.11
CA GLU A 233 -30.28 12.92 -8.83
C GLU A 233 -30.30 12.64 -10.34
N ILE A 234 -29.15 12.39 -10.98
CA ILE A 234 -29.09 12.11 -12.41
C ILE A 234 -29.77 10.77 -12.75
N ALA A 235 -29.56 9.72 -11.95
CA ALA A 235 -30.21 8.43 -12.15
C ALA A 235 -31.73 8.55 -12.04
N LYS A 236 -32.23 9.37 -11.10
CA LYS A 236 -33.65 9.67 -10.95
C LYS A 236 -34.23 10.38 -12.18
N GLN A 237 -33.51 11.35 -12.75
CA GLN A 237 -33.97 12.10 -13.92
C GLN A 237 -33.86 11.33 -15.23
N CYS A 238 -33.20 10.17 -15.24
CA CYS A 238 -33.05 9.31 -16.42
C CYS A 238 -33.83 7.99 -16.30
N LEU A 239 -34.76 7.86 -15.35
CA LEU A 239 -35.53 6.62 -15.16
C LEU A 239 -36.35 6.24 -16.40
N ASP A 240 -36.85 7.23 -17.14
CA ASP A 240 -37.57 7.05 -18.40
C ASP A 240 -36.69 6.56 -19.57
N LEU A 241 -35.37 6.72 -19.44
CA LEU A 241 -34.41 6.36 -20.49
C LEU A 241 -33.97 4.89 -20.44
N ASN A 242 -34.40 4.12 -19.43
CA ASN A 242 -34.06 2.71 -19.26
C ASN A 242 -32.54 2.44 -19.43
N ILE A 243 -31.72 3.19 -18.69
CA ILE A 243 -30.27 2.96 -18.65
C ILE A 243 -30.00 1.58 -18.05
N ASN A 244 -29.23 0.74 -18.75
CA ASN A 244 -28.97 -0.64 -18.34
C ASN A 244 -28.11 -0.68 -17.05
N TRP A 245 -27.02 0.09 -17.02
CA TRP A 245 -26.23 0.34 -15.81
C TRP A 245 -25.52 1.70 -15.84
N TRP A 246 -25.15 2.18 -14.65
CA TRP A 246 -24.28 3.33 -14.44
C TRP A 246 -22.92 2.85 -13.93
N GLU A 247 -21.86 3.22 -14.63
CA GLU A 247 -20.51 2.72 -14.40
C GLU A 247 -19.60 3.77 -13.79
N GLU A 248 -18.85 3.33 -12.78
CA GLU A 248 -17.81 4.09 -12.08
C GLU A 248 -18.27 5.51 -11.72
N CYS A 249 -19.46 5.62 -11.14
CA CYS A 249 -20.00 6.91 -10.73
C CYS A 249 -19.09 7.62 -9.72
N LEU A 250 -18.55 6.88 -8.76
CA LEU A 250 -17.77 7.40 -7.65
C LEU A 250 -16.28 7.20 -7.84
N SER A 251 -15.48 7.98 -7.12
CA SER A 251 -14.07 7.69 -6.90
C SER A 251 -13.88 6.25 -6.37
N PRO A 252 -12.84 5.51 -6.80
CA PRO A 252 -12.53 4.18 -6.24
C PRO A 252 -12.34 4.20 -4.72
N ASP A 253 -11.97 5.35 -4.15
CA ASP A 253 -11.84 5.55 -2.71
C ASP A 253 -13.18 5.56 -1.95
N ASP A 254 -14.32 5.79 -2.62
CA ASP A 254 -15.66 5.86 -2.01
C ASP A 254 -16.59 4.75 -2.52
N THR A 255 -16.08 3.52 -2.60
CA THR A 255 -16.94 2.37 -2.92
C THR A 255 -18.05 2.17 -1.87
N ASP A 256 -17.81 2.57 -0.62
CA ASP A 256 -18.82 2.53 0.45
C ASP A 256 -20.06 3.40 0.10
N GLY A 257 -19.89 4.46 -0.70
CA GLY A 257 -20.96 5.31 -1.21
C GLY A 257 -22.02 4.57 -2.03
N PHE A 258 -21.69 3.43 -2.66
CA PHE A 258 -22.66 2.64 -3.41
C PHE A 258 -23.79 2.07 -2.54
N ALA A 259 -23.57 1.86 -1.24
CA ALA A 259 -24.65 1.48 -0.32
C ALA A 259 -25.72 2.60 -0.21
N GLN A 260 -25.31 3.86 -0.29
CA GLN A 260 -26.23 5.00 -0.26
C GLN A 260 -26.96 5.16 -1.60
N ILE A 261 -26.26 4.93 -2.70
CA ILE A 261 -26.84 4.94 -4.05
C ILE A 261 -27.89 3.83 -4.18
N LYS A 262 -27.56 2.59 -3.78
CA LYS A 262 -28.50 1.46 -3.80
C LYS A 262 -29.69 1.67 -2.87
N ARG A 263 -29.54 2.40 -1.75
CA ARG A 263 -30.69 2.78 -0.92
C ARG A 263 -31.66 3.70 -1.65
N ALA A 264 -31.16 4.62 -2.48
CA ALA A 264 -32.01 5.53 -3.26
C ALA A 264 -32.59 4.86 -4.52
N HIS A 265 -31.80 4.01 -5.18
CA HIS A 265 -32.12 3.36 -6.45
C HIS A 265 -31.87 1.85 -6.40
N PRO A 266 -32.62 1.08 -5.60
CA PRO A 266 -32.37 -0.35 -5.39
C PRO A 266 -32.60 -1.21 -6.62
N THR A 267 -33.36 -0.71 -7.60
CA THR A 267 -33.72 -1.43 -8.84
C THR A 267 -32.80 -1.13 -10.01
N LEU A 268 -31.94 -0.11 -9.91
CA LEU A 268 -30.98 0.26 -10.95
C LEU A 268 -29.66 -0.50 -10.77
N LYS A 269 -28.97 -0.76 -11.88
CA LYS A 269 -27.65 -1.40 -11.84
C LYS A 269 -26.53 -0.38 -11.74
N PHE A 270 -25.55 -0.69 -10.90
CA PHE A 270 -24.32 0.09 -10.71
C PHE A 270 -23.11 -0.83 -10.80
N THR A 271 -22.06 -0.33 -11.44
CA THR A 271 -20.84 -1.11 -11.71
C THR A 271 -19.61 -0.24 -11.47
N THR A 272 -18.47 -0.86 -11.18
CA THR A 272 -17.17 -0.18 -11.02
C THR A 272 -16.05 -1.24 -10.97
N GLY A 273 -14.79 -0.80 -10.92
CA GLY A 273 -13.65 -1.63 -10.56
C GLY A 273 -12.47 -1.54 -11.50
N GLU A 274 -12.55 -0.79 -12.61
CA GLU A 274 -11.42 -0.66 -13.53
C GLU A 274 -10.20 -0.07 -12.81
N HIS A 275 -10.40 0.92 -11.94
CA HIS A 275 -9.37 1.49 -11.07
C HIS A 275 -9.26 0.82 -9.68
N GLU A 276 -9.64 -0.45 -9.56
CA GLU A 276 -9.42 -1.25 -8.35
C GLU A 276 -8.42 -2.39 -8.59
N TYR A 277 -7.74 -2.82 -7.53
CA TYR A 277 -6.55 -3.66 -7.59
C TYR A 277 -6.56 -4.72 -6.51
N SER A 278 -5.98 -5.87 -6.83
CA SER A 278 -5.83 -7.06 -5.99
C SER A 278 -7.15 -7.68 -5.52
N ARG A 279 -7.11 -8.96 -5.15
CA ARG A 279 -8.23 -9.64 -4.49
C ARG A 279 -8.70 -8.94 -3.22
N TYR A 280 -7.82 -8.19 -2.55
CA TYR A 280 -8.16 -7.44 -1.33
C TYR A 280 -8.94 -6.17 -1.61
N GLY A 281 -8.73 -5.53 -2.76
CA GLY A 281 -9.58 -4.42 -3.21
C GLY A 281 -10.94 -4.95 -3.65
N PHE A 282 -10.96 -5.91 -4.57
CA PHE A 282 -12.21 -6.44 -5.11
C PHE A 282 -13.13 -7.12 -4.09
N ARG A 283 -12.61 -7.69 -3.00
CA ARG A 283 -13.49 -8.19 -1.92
C ARG A 283 -14.44 -7.10 -1.41
N LYS A 284 -13.98 -5.85 -1.34
CA LYS A 284 -14.77 -4.71 -0.84
C LYS A 284 -15.92 -4.35 -1.79
N LEU A 285 -15.73 -4.58 -3.09
CA LEU A 285 -16.77 -4.36 -4.09
C LEU A 285 -17.82 -5.49 -4.07
N ILE A 286 -17.42 -6.70 -3.68
CA ILE A 286 -18.32 -7.86 -3.54
C ILE A 286 -19.12 -7.79 -2.22
N GLU A 287 -18.50 -7.32 -1.14
CA GLU A 287 -19.13 -7.14 0.17
C GLU A 287 -20.40 -6.29 0.06
N GLY A 288 -21.49 -6.78 0.67
CA GLY A 288 -22.79 -6.09 0.65
C GLY A 288 -23.55 -6.18 -0.68
N ARG A 289 -22.94 -6.67 -1.78
CA ARG A 289 -23.58 -6.86 -3.09
C ARG A 289 -24.25 -5.58 -3.62
N ASN A 290 -23.64 -4.43 -3.37
CA ASN A 290 -24.14 -3.13 -3.83
C ASN A 290 -23.78 -2.81 -5.28
N LEU A 291 -22.93 -3.64 -5.90
CA LEU A 291 -22.51 -3.54 -7.29
C LEU A 291 -22.98 -4.79 -8.04
N ASP A 292 -23.61 -4.58 -9.18
CA ASP A 292 -24.23 -5.63 -9.99
C ASP A 292 -23.19 -6.33 -10.87
N ILE A 293 -22.09 -5.64 -11.22
CA ILE A 293 -20.96 -6.14 -12.00
C ILE A 293 -19.68 -5.50 -11.45
N ILE A 294 -18.60 -6.28 -11.37
CA ILE A 294 -17.25 -5.74 -11.10
C ILE A 294 -16.39 -5.81 -12.36
N GLN A 295 -15.59 -4.77 -12.61
CA GLN A 295 -14.97 -4.53 -13.92
C GLN A 295 -13.45 -4.31 -13.87
N PRO A 296 -12.66 -5.27 -13.34
CA PRO A 296 -11.20 -5.15 -13.32
C PRO A 296 -10.60 -5.00 -14.73
N ASP A 297 -9.59 -4.17 -14.90
CA ASP A 297 -8.69 -4.26 -16.07
C ASP A 297 -7.58 -5.28 -15.80
N VAL A 298 -7.44 -6.29 -16.66
CA VAL A 298 -6.49 -7.40 -16.44
C VAL A 298 -5.03 -6.97 -16.47
N MET A 299 -4.70 -5.87 -17.18
CA MET A 299 -3.37 -5.29 -17.21
C MET A 299 -3.10 -4.40 -16.00
N TRP A 300 -4.08 -4.14 -15.14
CA TRP A 300 -3.95 -3.21 -14.01
C TRP A 300 -4.11 -3.92 -12.66
N LEU A 301 -5.12 -4.78 -12.49
CA LEU A 301 -5.53 -5.26 -11.16
C LEU A 301 -4.51 -6.14 -10.43
N GLY A 302 -3.57 -6.75 -11.17
CA GLY A 302 -2.64 -7.76 -10.70
C GLY A 302 -2.35 -8.89 -11.70
N GLY A 303 -2.99 -8.90 -12.88
CA GLY A 303 -2.80 -9.93 -13.91
C GLY A 303 -3.84 -11.04 -13.88
N MET A 304 -3.72 -11.98 -14.82
CA MET A 304 -4.61 -13.14 -14.98
C MET A 304 -4.65 -14.00 -13.71
N THR A 305 -3.51 -14.22 -13.07
CA THR A 305 -3.39 -15.03 -11.85
C THR A 305 -4.25 -14.48 -10.70
N GLU A 306 -4.34 -13.16 -10.57
CA GLU A 306 -5.15 -12.50 -9.55
C GLU A 306 -6.60 -12.35 -10.00
N LEU A 307 -6.85 -12.07 -11.28
CA LEU A 307 -8.18 -12.00 -11.87
C LEU A 307 -8.96 -13.30 -11.70
N LEU A 308 -8.32 -14.47 -11.87
CA LEU A 308 -8.95 -15.77 -11.60
C LEU A 308 -9.46 -15.89 -10.15
N LYS A 309 -8.73 -15.33 -9.17
CA LYS A 309 -9.14 -15.34 -7.76
C LYS A 309 -10.28 -14.37 -7.50
N VAL A 310 -10.24 -13.18 -8.11
CA VAL A 310 -11.34 -12.20 -8.07
C VAL A 310 -12.62 -12.81 -8.64
N ALA A 311 -12.51 -13.47 -9.80
CA ALA A 311 -13.61 -14.14 -10.46
C ALA A 311 -14.23 -15.23 -9.59
N ALA A 312 -13.40 -16.09 -8.99
CA ALA A 312 -13.86 -17.14 -8.08
C ALA A 312 -14.58 -16.57 -6.85
N MET A 313 -14.07 -15.47 -6.29
CA MET A 313 -14.71 -14.80 -5.16
C MET A 313 -16.07 -14.20 -5.56
N ALA A 314 -16.16 -13.55 -6.71
CA ALA A 314 -17.42 -12.98 -7.22
C ALA A 314 -18.44 -14.08 -7.59
N ALA A 315 -17.97 -15.20 -8.15
CA ALA A 315 -18.79 -16.35 -8.52
C ALA A 315 -19.48 -16.97 -7.29
N ALA A 316 -18.84 -16.95 -6.11
CA ALA A 316 -19.45 -17.42 -4.87
C ALA A 316 -20.67 -16.58 -4.43
N TYR A 317 -20.88 -15.40 -5.02
CA TYR A 317 -22.00 -14.49 -4.77
C TYR A 317 -22.86 -14.23 -6.02
N ASP A 318 -22.64 -15.01 -7.09
CA ASP A 318 -23.26 -14.85 -8.40
C ASP A 318 -23.11 -13.44 -8.98
N ILE A 319 -21.99 -12.76 -8.67
CA ILE A 319 -21.68 -11.44 -9.23
C ILE A 319 -20.89 -11.65 -10.53
N PRO A 320 -21.38 -11.13 -11.67
CA PRO A 320 -20.63 -11.12 -12.91
C PRO A 320 -19.32 -10.33 -12.82
N VAL A 321 -18.29 -10.85 -13.47
CA VAL A 321 -17.04 -10.13 -13.74
C VAL A 321 -16.98 -9.83 -15.23
N VAL A 322 -16.90 -8.55 -15.59
CA VAL A 322 -16.81 -8.10 -16.99
C VAL A 322 -15.61 -7.17 -17.09
N PRO A 323 -14.43 -7.67 -17.47
CA PRO A 323 -13.22 -6.86 -17.47
C PRO A 323 -13.31 -5.62 -18.35
N HIS A 324 -12.73 -4.51 -17.88
CA HIS A 324 -12.51 -3.31 -18.69
C HIS A 324 -11.65 -3.67 -19.92
N ALA A 325 -12.04 -3.20 -21.11
CA ALA A 325 -11.64 -3.70 -22.43
C ALA A 325 -10.14 -3.98 -22.67
N SER A 326 -9.64 -5.15 -22.22
CA SER A 326 -8.20 -5.47 -22.24
C SER A 326 -7.76 -6.36 -23.40
N GLY A 327 -8.43 -6.31 -24.56
CA GLY A 327 -8.07 -7.13 -25.73
C GLY A 327 -8.01 -8.64 -25.43
N PRO A 328 -7.18 -9.42 -26.13
CA PRO A 328 -7.05 -10.87 -25.93
C PRO A 328 -6.76 -11.32 -24.49
N TYR A 329 -6.14 -10.48 -23.66
CA TYR A 329 -5.93 -10.80 -22.25
C TYR A 329 -7.26 -11.02 -21.52
N SER A 330 -8.26 -10.19 -21.80
CA SER A 330 -9.62 -10.34 -21.27
C SER A 330 -10.43 -11.44 -22.00
N TYR A 331 -10.23 -11.62 -23.31
CA TYR A 331 -11.04 -12.57 -24.09
C TYR A 331 -10.81 -14.02 -23.64
N HIS A 332 -9.55 -14.39 -23.43
CA HIS A 332 -9.19 -15.72 -22.93
C HIS A 332 -9.76 -15.98 -21.53
N PHE A 333 -9.89 -14.93 -20.70
CA PHE A 333 -10.53 -15.03 -19.40
C PHE A 333 -12.07 -15.17 -19.53
N VAL A 334 -12.73 -14.25 -20.23
CA VAL A 334 -14.19 -14.20 -20.31
C VAL A 334 -14.79 -15.47 -20.92
N ILE A 335 -14.11 -16.09 -21.88
CA ILE A 335 -14.60 -17.35 -22.47
C ILE A 335 -14.53 -18.55 -21.52
N SER A 336 -13.72 -18.46 -20.44
CA SER A 336 -13.37 -19.61 -19.59
C SER A 336 -14.08 -19.66 -18.24
N GLN A 337 -14.59 -18.53 -17.74
CA GLN A 337 -15.19 -18.50 -16.40
C GLN A 337 -16.72 -18.66 -16.41
N PRO A 338 -17.33 -19.12 -15.30
CA PRO A 338 -18.78 -19.33 -15.21
C PRO A 338 -19.58 -18.04 -15.04
N ASN A 339 -18.97 -16.98 -14.48
CA ASN A 339 -19.62 -15.70 -14.15
C ASN A 339 -19.10 -14.54 -15.02
N THR A 340 -18.68 -14.81 -16.25
CA THR A 340 -18.21 -13.80 -17.22
C THR A 340 -19.11 -13.83 -18.45
N PRO A 341 -20.27 -13.14 -18.42
CA PRO A 341 -21.34 -13.34 -19.39
C PRO A 341 -21.04 -12.75 -20.78
N PHE A 342 -20.30 -11.63 -20.84
CA PHE A 342 -20.00 -10.88 -22.05
C PHE A 342 -18.69 -10.09 -21.86
N GLN A 343 -18.25 -9.39 -22.91
CA GLN A 343 -17.01 -8.60 -22.91
C GLN A 343 -17.25 -7.15 -23.35
N GLU A 344 -16.44 -6.23 -22.85
CA GLU A 344 -16.36 -4.86 -23.36
C GLU A 344 -15.43 -4.76 -24.56
N TYR A 345 -15.81 -3.94 -25.54
CA TYR A 345 -14.89 -3.40 -26.54
C TYR A 345 -14.88 -1.87 -26.48
N LEU A 346 -13.71 -1.28 -26.19
CA LEU A 346 -13.54 0.17 -26.18
C LEU A 346 -13.26 0.65 -27.60
N ALA A 347 -14.19 1.44 -28.17
CA ALA A 347 -14.08 1.94 -29.53
C ALA A 347 -12.83 2.81 -29.69
N ASN A 348 -11.85 2.29 -30.40
CA ASN A 348 -10.55 2.92 -30.62
C ASN A 348 -10.42 3.54 -32.02
N SER A 349 -11.50 3.60 -32.79
CA SER A 349 -11.57 4.55 -33.89
C SER A 349 -11.76 5.97 -33.34
N PRO A 350 -11.10 6.99 -33.91
CA PRO A 350 -11.16 8.35 -33.40
C PRO A 350 -12.58 8.92 -33.22
N ASP A 351 -13.52 8.49 -34.07
CA ASP A 351 -14.92 8.90 -34.10
C ASP A 351 -15.88 7.91 -33.41
N GLY A 352 -15.40 6.75 -32.95
CA GLY A 352 -16.20 5.70 -32.35
C GLY A 352 -17.08 4.89 -33.31
N LYS A 353 -16.89 5.00 -34.64
CA LYS A 353 -17.77 4.39 -35.66
C LYS A 353 -17.25 3.12 -36.30
N SER A 354 -16.05 2.68 -35.94
CA SER A 354 -15.45 1.45 -36.45
C SER A 354 -14.63 0.75 -35.37
N VAL A 355 -14.32 -0.52 -35.62
CA VAL A 355 -13.49 -1.34 -34.71
C VAL A 355 -12.07 -1.43 -35.26
N LEU A 356 -11.07 -1.07 -34.45
CA LEU A 356 -9.64 -1.17 -34.76
C LEU A 356 -8.92 -2.05 -33.71
N PRO A 357 -7.68 -2.55 -33.91
CA PRO A 357 -7.00 -3.31 -32.87
C PRO A 357 -6.81 -2.50 -31.58
N VAL A 358 -7.22 -3.01 -30.42
CA VAL A 358 -7.14 -2.35 -29.11
C VAL A 358 -5.71 -1.86 -28.85
N PHE A 359 -4.71 -2.66 -29.21
CA PHE A 359 -3.30 -2.33 -29.04
C PHE A 359 -2.66 -1.68 -30.28
N GLY A 360 -3.48 -1.20 -31.21
CA GLY A 360 -3.06 -0.52 -32.42
C GLY A 360 -2.20 -1.39 -33.32
N ASP A 361 -1.09 -0.83 -33.80
CA ASP A 361 -0.19 -1.55 -34.72
C ASP A 361 0.90 -2.38 -34.04
N LEU A 362 0.84 -2.55 -32.70
CA LEU A 362 1.81 -3.35 -31.96
C LEU A 362 1.78 -4.82 -32.38
N PHE A 363 0.59 -5.36 -32.67
CA PHE A 363 0.39 -6.74 -33.09
C PHE A 363 -0.24 -6.80 -34.49
N ILE A 364 0.04 -7.86 -35.25
CA ILE A 364 -0.46 -8.02 -36.64
C ILE A 364 -1.76 -8.83 -36.73
N ASP A 365 -2.14 -9.50 -35.66
CA ASP A 365 -3.14 -10.56 -35.68
C ASP A 365 -4.06 -10.56 -34.46
N GLU A 366 -4.26 -9.37 -33.88
CA GLU A 366 -5.24 -9.16 -32.81
C GLU A 366 -6.66 -9.49 -33.30
N PRO A 367 -7.40 -10.39 -32.63
CA PRO A 367 -8.79 -10.68 -32.98
C PRO A 367 -9.70 -9.51 -32.58
N ILE A 368 -10.56 -9.07 -33.51
CA ILE A 368 -11.41 -7.89 -33.34
C ILE A 368 -12.88 -8.27 -33.58
N PRO A 369 -13.82 -7.84 -32.71
CA PRO A 369 -15.24 -8.16 -32.83
C PRO A 369 -15.94 -7.28 -33.90
N THR A 370 -15.53 -7.39 -35.17
CA THR A 370 -16.14 -6.67 -36.31
C THR A 370 -17.63 -6.94 -36.53
N LYS A 371 -18.15 -7.99 -35.91
CA LYS A 371 -19.56 -8.38 -35.93
C LYS A 371 -20.21 -8.36 -34.54
N GLY A 372 -19.57 -7.69 -33.57
CA GLY A 372 -20.01 -7.63 -32.17
C GLY A 372 -19.77 -8.90 -31.36
N PHE A 373 -19.07 -9.90 -31.90
CA PHE A 373 -18.71 -11.13 -31.19
C PHE A 373 -17.36 -11.70 -31.63
N LEU A 374 -16.81 -12.59 -30.80
CA LEU A 374 -15.72 -13.52 -31.13
C LEU A 374 -16.11 -14.94 -30.74
N THR A 375 -15.42 -15.94 -31.28
CA THR A 375 -15.60 -17.36 -30.98
C THR A 375 -14.35 -17.96 -30.34
N ALA A 376 -14.47 -19.15 -29.76
CA ALA A 376 -13.31 -19.89 -29.25
C ALA A 376 -12.24 -20.16 -30.34
N GLN A 377 -12.67 -20.31 -31.60
CA GLN A 377 -11.77 -20.53 -32.73
C GLN A 377 -10.90 -19.31 -33.03
N ASP A 378 -11.43 -18.09 -32.84
CA ASP A 378 -10.67 -16.85 -33.03
C ASP A 378 -9.52 -16.71 -32.01
N LEU A 379 -9.60 -17.45 -30.89
CA LEU A 379 -8.61 -17.46 -29.81
C LEU A 379 -7.69 -18.70 -29.83
N ASP A 380 -7.84 -19.60 -30.81
CA ASP A 380 -7.15 -20.90 -30.83
C ASP A 380 -5.72 -20.80 -31.38
N LYS A 381 -4.89 -20.04 -30.66
CA LYS A 381 -3.46 -19.84 -30.93
C LYS A 381 -2.65 -19.93 -29.64
N PRO A 382 -1.37 -20.36 -29.67
CA PRO A 382 -0.57 -20.48 -28.47
C PRO A 382 -0.44 -19.17 -27.66
N GLY A 383 -0.50 -19.27 -26.34
CA GLY A 383 -0.43 -18.09 -25.46
C GLY A 383 -1.70 -17.25 -25.56
N PHE A 384 -1.55 -15.92 -25.62
CA PHE A 384 -2.65 -14.99 -25.92
C PHE A 384 -2.89 -14.81 -27.42
N GLY A 385 -2.22 -15.60 -28.27
CA GLY A 385 -2.46 -15.60 -29.71
C GLY A 385 -2.08 -14.30 -30.44
N LEU A 386 -1.27 -13.47 -29.81
CA LEU A 386 -0.77 -12.22 -30.36
C LEU A 386 0.64 -12.40 -30.92
N THR A 387 0.90 -11.80 -32.08
CA THR A 387 2.19 -11.79 -32.76
C THR A 387 2.68 -10.35 -32.88
N LEU A 388 3.82 -10.05 -32.26
CA LEU A 388 4.44 -8.73 -32.35
C LEU A 388 4.71 -8.36 -33.81
N ASN A 389 4.25 -7.19 -34.22
CA ASN A 389 4.48 -6.66 -35.55
C ASN A 389 5.98 -6.40 -35.78
N PRO A 390 6.61 -7.01 -36.80
CA PRO A 390 8.01 -6.77 -37.13
C PRO A 390 8.33 -5.29 -37.40
N VAL A 391 7.36 -4.52 -37.91
CA VAL A 391 7.51 -3.08 -38.13
C VAL A 391 7.47 -2.32 -36.80
N ALA A 392 6.65 -2.75 -35.84
CA ALA A 392 6.56 -2.13 -34.52
C ALA A 392 7.82 -2.35 -33.66
N ARG A 393 8.64 -3.39 -33.96
CA ARG A 393 9.96 -3.57 -33.31
C ARG A 393 10.83 -2.31 -33.37
N ALA A 394 10.76 -1.53 -34.45
CA ALA A 394 11.50 -0.28 -34.59
C ALA A 394 11.02 0.84 -33.64
N LYS A 395 9.81 0.72 -33.09
CA LYS A 395 9.24 1.64 -32.09
C LYS A 395 9.51 1.20 -30.65
N LEU A 396 10.02 -0.01 -30.43
CA LEU A 396 10.33 -0.52 -29.10
C LEU A 396 11.66 0.06 -28.64
N ILE A 397 11.58 1.04 -27.73
CA ILE A 397 12.74 1.72 -27.15
C ILE A 397 13.23 0.88 -25.97
N PRO A 398 14.43 0.27 -26.04
CA PRO A 398 14.98 -0.53 -24.95
C PRO A 398 15.15 0.31 -23.68
N SER A 399 14.81 -0.25 -22.51
CA SER A 399 14.74 0.51 -21.25
C SER A 399 16.07 0.75 -20.55
N GLU A 400 17.20 0.30 -21.11
CA GLU A 400 18.53 0.38 -20.51
C GLU A 400 18.96 1.83 -20.20
N TYR A 401 18.44 2.81 -20.95
CA TYR A 401 18.71 4.23 -20.68
C TYR A 401 18.19 4.70 -19.31
N LEU A 402 17.16 4.04 -18.76
CA LEU A 402 16.60 4.34 -17.43
C LEU A 402 17.46 3.78 -16.29
N LEU A 403 18.34 2.82 -16.61
CA LEU A 403 19.16 2.09 -15.64
C LEU A 403 20.58 2.65 -15.52
N SER A 404 20.92 3.67 -16.33
CA SER A 404 22.25 4.28 -16.39
C SER A 404 22.23 5.65 -15.69
N PRO A 405 22.60 5.74 -14.39
CA PRO A 405 22.74 7.05 -13.75
C PRO A 405 23.84 7.86 -14.45
N PRO A 406 23.71 9.19 -14.57
CA PRO A 406 24.79 10.03 -15.10
C PRO A 406 26.05 9.83 -14.24
N PRO A 407 27.26 9.86 -14.84
CA PRO A 407 28.49 9.77 -14.07
C PRO A 407 28.49 10.84 -12.99
N THR A 408 28.73 10.44 -11.75
CA THR A 408 28.86 11.35 -10.60
C THR A 408 29.83 12.46 -10.96
N LYS A 409 29.36 13.72 -11.00
CA LYS A 409 30.25 14.88 -11.00
C LYS A 409 31.13 14.76 -9.74
N GLY A 410 32.43 14.56 -9.95
CA GLY A 410 33.39 14.42 -8.86
C GLY A 410 33.30 15.59 -7.89
N THR A 411 33.08 15.29 -6.62
CA THR A 411 33.36 16.20 -5.51
C THR A 411 34.86 16.55 -5.51
N PRO A 412 35.27 17.80 -5.21
CA PRO A 412 36.67 18.18 -5.19
C PRO A 412 37.46 17.31 -4.21
N GLN A 413 38.60 16.79 -4.67
CA GLN A 413 39.52 16.00 -3.87
C GLN A 413 39.95 16.78 -2.61
N ILE A 414 39.57 16.26 -1.44
CA ILE A 414 40.28 16.56 -0.20
C ILE A 414 41.44 15.57 -0.13
N CYS A 415 42.67 16.10 -0.20
CA CYS A 415 43.90 15.36 -0.04
C CYS A 415 43.88 14.52 1.24
N THR A 416 44.19 13.23 1.12
CA THR A 416 44.60 12.39 2.26
C THR A 416 46.04 11.91 2.03
N PRO A 417 46.89 11.86 3.07
CA PRO A 417 48.23 11.32 2.96
C PRO A 417 48.24 9.79 2.93
N SER A 418 49.38 9.28 2.49
CA SER A 418 49.70 7.94 1.99
C SER A 418 49.83 6.81 3.04
N ASN A 419 49.75 5.58 2.49
CA ASN A 419 50.34 4.31 2.95
C ASN A 419 49.66 3.62 4.16
N THR A 420 49.50 2.29 4.25
CA THR A 420 50.16 1.13 3.59
C THR A 420 49.32 -0.14 3.83
N SER A 421 49.56 -1.15 2.99
CA SER A 421 49.04 -2.53 3.01
C SER A 421 49.27 -3.32 4.31
N HIS A 422 48.35 -4.22 4.68
CA HIS A 422 48.65 -5.61 5.08
C HIS A 422 47.38 -6.49 5.19
N SER A 423 47.58 -7.79 5.03
CA SER A 423 46.60 -8.85 4.75
C SER A 423 46.37 -9.83 5.92
N GLN A 424 45.09 -10.26 6.09
CA GLN A 424 44.57 -11.49 6.75
C GLN A 424 44.69 -11.62 8.29
N PRO A 425 43.91 -12.46 9.02
CA PRO A 425 42.69 -13.24 8.68
C PRO A 425 41.49 -13.03 9.67
N VAL A 426 40.36 -13.69 9.38
CA VAL A 426 39.08 -13.65 10.13
C VAL A 426 39.19 -14.32 11.51
N SER A 427 38.78 -13.59 12.56
CA SER A 427 38.64 -14.07 13.95
C SER A 427 37.18 -13.92 14.42
N THR A 428 36.69 -14.94 15.12
CA THR A 428 35.37 -15.03 15.77
C THR A 428 35.18 -13.91 16.80
N ALA A 429 34.28 -12.96 16.53
CA ALA A 429 34.00 -11.84 17.42
C ALA A 429 32.65 -12.01 18.13
N VAL A 430 32.71 -12.07 19.46
CA VAL A 430 31.62 -11.69 20.37
C VAL A 430 31.19 -10.26 20.00
N HIS A 431 29.91 -10.05 19.70
CA HIS A 431 29.39 -8.74 19.33
C HIS A 431 29.51 -7.74 20.50
N PRO A 432 30.25 -6.62 20.35
CA PRO A 432 30.20 -5.54 21.32
C PRO A 432 28.85 -4.83 21.24
N SER A 433 28.28 -4.46 22.39
CA SER A 433 27.02 -3.72 22.48
C SER A 433 27.06 -2.44 21.63
N PRO A 434 25.99 -2.09 20.89
CA PRO A 434 25.98 -0.95 19.99
C PRO A 434 26.03 0.36 20.79
N ASN A 435 27.21 0.97 20.87
CA ASN A 435 27.37 2.30 21.46
C ASN A 435 27.07 3.33 20.35
N MET A 436 25.96 4.07 20.46
CA MET A 436 25.61 5.10 19.47
C MET A 436 26.64 6.24 19.47
N PRO A 437 27.12 6.70 18.29
CA PRO A 437 27.99 7.86 18.20
C PRO A 437 27.25 9.14 18.64
N ALA A 438 27.93 10.03 19.35
CA ALA A 438 27.38 11.33 19.71
C ALA A 438 27.31 12.23 18.46
N THR A 439 26.09 12.50 18.00
CA THR A 439 25.82 13.30 16.78
C THR A 439 24.99 14.55 17.09
N ASN A 440 24.84 14.90 18.38
CA ASN A 440 24.13 16.08 18.90
C ASN A 440 22.67 16.20 18.39
N LEU A 441 22.02 15.08 18.07
CA LEU A 441 20.69 15.06 17.45
C LEU A 441 19.57 15.64 18.32
N LEU A 442 19.78 15.71 19.63
CA LEU A 442 18.81 16.23 20.59
C LEU A 442 19.37 17.43 21.37
N ALA A 443 20.43 18.06 20.83
CA ALA A 443 21.08 19.19 21.48
C ALA A 443 20.09 20.32 21.73
N GLY A 444 20.06 20.82 22.96
CA GLY A 444 19.17 21.91 23.36
C GLY A 444 17.71 21.49 23.63
N LYS A 445 17.32 20.24 23.36
CA LYS A 445 15.98 19.74 23.70
C LYS A 445 15.85 19.42 25.18
N THR A 446 14.64 19.57 25.71
CA THR A 446 14.28 19.25 27.09
C THR A 446 13.31 18.07 27.14
N ALA A 447 13.65 17.03 27.90
CA ALA A 447 12.93 15.76 27.95
C ALA A 447 12.55 15.33 29.38
N ILE A 448 11.44 14.60 29.50
CA ILE A 448 11.05 13.87 30.71
C ILE A 448 11.02 12.36 30.39
N VAL A 449 11.56 11.53 31.28
CA VAL A 449 11.48 10.05 31.20
C VAL A 449 10.94 9.49 32.52
N THR A 450 9.78 8.83 32.49
CA THR A 450 9.24 8.17 33.70
C THR A 450 9.88 6.81 33.93
N GLY A 451 10.18 6.47 35.19
CA GLY A 451 10.93 5.24 35.51
C GLY A 451 12.33 5.23 34.89
N GLY A 452 13.01 6.39 34.89
CA GLY A 452 14.27 6.59 34.17
C GLY A 452 15.53 6.09 34.88
N SER A 453 15.42 5.55 36.10
CA SER A 453 16.58 5.10 36.89
C SER A 453 17.07 3.68 36.53
N THR A 454 16.22 2.83 35.95
CA THR A 454 16.52 1.41 35.64
C THR A 454 16.06 1.00 34.23
N GLY A 455 16.53 -0.16 33.76
CA GLY A 455 16.05 -0.82 32.54
C GLY A 455 16.00 0.07 31.27
N ILE A 456 14.89 -0.03 30.54
CA ILE A 456 14.66 0.69 29.27
C ILE A 456 14.68 2.21 29.48
N GLY A 457 14.07 2.71 30.56
CA GLY A 457 14.04 4.13 30.88
C GLY A 457 15.44 4.71 31.05
N ARG A 458 16.30 4.01 31.81
CA ARG A 458 17.72 4.38 31.98
C ARG A 458 18.47 4.42 30.66
N ALA A 459 18.28 3.41 29.81
CA ALA A 459 18.96 3.33 28.52
C ALA A 459 18.54 4.48 27.57
N ILE A 460 17.26 4.81 27.54
CA ILE A 460 16.75 5.96 26.77
C ILE A 460 17.30 7.28 27.33
N THR A 461 17.32 7.44 28.67
CA THR A 461 17.92 8.62 29.31
C THR A 461 19.38 8.81 28.90
N LEU A 462 20.19 7.76 28.98
CA LEU A 462 21.60 7.84 28.57
C LEU A 462 21.76 8.11 27.08
N ALA A 463 20.92 7.52 26.22
CA ALA A 463 20.91 7.81 24.80
C ALA A 463 20.58 9.28 24.51
N PHE A 464 19.61 9.86 25.22
CA PHE A 464 19.24 11.28 25.08
C PHE A 464 20.34 12.20 25.57
N LEU A 465 20.95 11.91 26.73
CA LEU A 465 22.09 12.66 27.26
C LEU A 465 23.31 12.61 26.31
N LYS A 466 23.61 11.44 25.72
CA LYS A 466 24.65 11.28 24.69
C LYS A 466 24.42 12.16 23.46
N GLN A 467 23.16 12.48 23.15
CA GLN A 467 22.77 13.35 22.04
C GLN A 467 22.58 14.82 22.44
N GLY A 468 23.00 15.22 23.65
CA GLY A 468 23.00 16.61 24.12
C GLY A 468 21.68 17.10 24.71
N CYS A 469 20.75 16.21 25.05
CA CYS A 469 19.45 16.56 25.61
C CYS A 469 19.53 16.89 27.11
N ASN A 470 18.72 17.84 27.59
CA ASN A 470 18.44 18.01 29.01
C ASN A 470 17.34 17.04 29.42
N VAL A 471 17.59 16.14 30.37
CA VAL A 471 16.65 15.08 30.74
C VAL A 471 16.31 15.17 32.23
N THR A 472 15.02 15.21 32.56
CA THR A 472 14.53 14.90 33.91
C THR A 472 14.01 13.47 33.96
N ILE A 473 14.46 12.69 34.92
CA ILE A 473 13.88 11.37 35.20
C ILE A 473 12.92 11.41 36.39
N ASN A 474 11.86 10.61 36.33
CA ASN A 474 11.01 10.30 37.46
C ASN A 474 11.30 8.89 38.02
N HIS A 475 11.22 8.75 39.35
CA HIS A 475 11.40 7.50 40.09
C HIS A 475 10.62 7.54 41.41
N LEU A 476 10.51 6.42 42.13
CA LEU A 476 9.73 6.31 43.38
C LEU A 476 10.52 6.62 44.66
N ASN A 477 11.82 6.91 44.56
CA ASN A 477 12.73 7.12 45.70
C ASN A 477 12.76 5.96 46.71
N LEU A 478 12.69 4.73 46.22
CA LEU A 478 12.74 3.56 47.09
C LEU A 478 14.20 3.28 47.49
N PRO A 479 14.48 2.90 48.75
CA PRO A 479 15.85 2.65 49.21
C PRO A 479 16.64 1.66 48.35
N GLN A 480 15.97 0.65 47.78
CA GLN A 480 16.60 -0.33 46.89
C GLN A 480 17.01 0.22 45.52
N ASP A 481 16.43 1.35 45.10
CA ASP A 481 16.71 1.97 43.79
C ASP A 481 17.82 3.03 43.87
N GLU A 482 18.24 3.41 45.08
CA GLU A 482 19.27 4.43 45.34
C GLU A 482 20.60 4.13 44.63
N PRO A 483 21.12 2.88 44.59
CA PRO A 483 22.34 2.57 43.85
C PRO A 483 22.20 2.80 42.33
N HIS A 484 21.01 2.54 41.78
CA HIS A 484 20.75 2.74 40.35
C HIS A 484 20.70 4.22 40.00
N LEU A 485 20.07 5.04 40.83
CA LEU A 485 20.06 6.49 40.67
C LEU A 485 21.48 7.06 40.79
N THR A 486 22.23 6.66 41.83
CA THR A 486 23.62 7.11 42.05
C THR A 486 24.50 6.75 40.85
N SER A 487 24.40 5.53 40.33
CA SER A 487 25.19 5.10 39.16
C SER A 487 24.83 5.87 37.89
N LEU A 488 23.55 6.19 37.69
CA LEU A 488 23.09 6.98 36.55
C LEU A 488 23.60 8.42 36.63
N LEU A 489 23.54 9.05 37.81
CA LEU A 489 24.10 10.39 38.04
C LEU A 489 25.60 10.42 37.72
N HIS A 490 26.35 9.42 38.20
CA HIS A 490 27.77 9.30 37.91
C HIS A 490 28.06 9.09 36.41
N GLU A 491 27.36 8.17 35.73
CA GLU A 491 27.55 7.95 34.29
C GLU A 491 27.19 9.21 33.47
N SER A 492 26.14 9.91 33.87
CA SER A 492 25.65 11.11 33.18
C SER A 492 26.61 12.29 33.24
N SER A 493 27.47 12.39 34.26
CA SER A 493 28.36 13.55 34.43
C SER A 493 29.40 13.70 33.32
N SER A 494 29.64 12.63 32.56
CA SER A 494 30.56 12.59 31.42
C SER A 494 29.89 12.85 30.06
N LEU A 495 28.56 13.01 30.03
CA LEU A 495 27.77 13.17 28.81
C LEU A 495 27.47 14.64 28.51
N PRO A 496 27.23 15.00 27.23
CA PRO A 496 27.00 16.39 26.84
C PRO A 496 25.64 16.95 27.30
N GLY A 497 24.66 16.09 27.54
CA GLY A 497 23.36 16.46 28.09
C GLY A 497 23.37 16.66 29.61
N ARG A 498 22.36 17.38 30.14
CA ARG A 498 22.22 17.61 31.59
C ARG A 498 21.13 16.70 32.17
N LEU A 499 21.42 16.05 33.29
CA LEU A 499 20.47 15.19 34.00
C LEU A 499 19.94 15.89 35.26
N ALA A 500 18.63 15.75 35.49
CA ALA A 500 17.97 16.05 36.76
C ALA A 500 17.03 14.89 37.12
N HIS A 501 16.61 14.81 38.37
CA HIS A 501 15.62 13.82 38.80
C HIS A 501 14.62 14.42 39.79
N LEU A 502 13.38 13.95 39.72
CA LEU A 502 12.33 14.30 40.67
C LEU A 502 11.58 13.03 41.09
N PRO A 503 11.58 12.68 42.38
CA PRO A 503 10.80 11.55 42.86
C PRO A 503 9.30 11.87 42.87
N GLY A 504 8.48 10.87 42.59
CA GLY A 504 7.02 10.99 42.62
C GLY A 504 6.33 9.76 42.04
N ASP A 505 5.14 9.46 42.54
CA ASP A 505 4.34 8.35 42.06
C ASP A 505 3.45 8.78 40.89
N ILE A 506 3.70 8.22 39.71
CA ILE A 506 2.92 8.52 38.50
C ILE A 506 1.45 8.14 38.60
N ARG A 507 1.05 7.31 39.58
CA ARG A 507 -0.37 7.01 39.86
C ARG A 507 -1.12 8.22 40.41
N ASP A 508 -0.42 9.19 40.99
CA ASP A 508 -0.98 10.46 41.41
C ASP A 508 -1.07 11.43 40.22
N PRO A 509 -2.28 11.91 39.84
CA PRO A 509 -2.45 12.90 38.78
C PRO A 509 -1.60 14.17 38.94
N ALA A 510 -1.26 14.56 40.18
CA ALA A 510 -0.45 15.77 40.44
C ALA A 510 1.01 15.60 40.02
N THR A 511 1.54 14.37 40.01
CA THR A 511 2.95 14.08 39.71
C THR A 511 3.35 14.55 38.32
N GLY A 512 2.50 14.33 37.31
CA GLY A 512 2.78 14.77 35.94
C GLY A 512 2.97 16.28 35.82
N THR A 513 2.11 17.07 36.49
CA THR A 513 2.22 18.53 36.50
C THR A 513 3.45 19.01 37.27
N ALA A 514 3.75 18.39 38.41
CA ALA A 514 4.94 18.71 39.20
C ALA A 514 6.23 18.42 38.41
N LEU A 515 6.29 17.30 37.67
CA LEU A 515 7.41 16.94 36.82
C LEU A 515 7.66 17.99 35.74
N VAL A 516 6.62 18.39 35.01
CA VAL A 516 6.75 19.43 33.98
C VAL A 516 7.27 20.74 34.57
N ALA A 517 6.68 21.22 35.66
CA ALA A 517 7.08 22.47 36.29
C ALA A 517 8.54 22.43 36.78
N PHE A 518 8.94 21.33 37.43
CA PHE A 518 10.30 21.11 37.88
C PHE A 518 11.28 21.10 36.70
N THR A 519 11.02 20.31 35.66
CA THR A 519 11.90 20.20 34.49
C THR A 519 12.17 21.54 33.83
N LEU A 520 11.12 22.35 33.60
CA LEU A 520 11.25 23.67 32.99
C LEU A 520 12.06 24.61 33.87
N SER A 521 11.79 24.63 35.17
CA SER A 521 12.52 25.45 36.15
C SER A 521 13.98 25.06 36.25
N THR A 522 14.29 23.77 36.42
CA THR A 522 15.65 23.25 36.60
C THR A 522 16.55 23.54 35.41
N PHE A 523 16.03 23.43 34.18
CA PHE A 523 16.83 23.67 32.98
C PHE A 523 16.76 25.10 32.45
N GLY A 524 15.97 25.98 33.09
CA GLY A 524 15.72 27.34 32.61
C GLY A 524 15.05 27.36 31.23
N SER A 525 14.22 26.35 30.94
CA SER A 525 13.55 26.19 29.66
C SER A 525 12.11 26.67 29.73
N SER A 526 11.62 27.30 28.66
CA SER A 526 10.20 27.61 28.47
C SER A 526 9.43 26.53 27.71
N ARG A 527 10.12 25.46 27.28
CA ARG A 527 9.59 24.41 26.42
C ARG A 527 9.91 23.02 26.94
N LEU A 528 8.92 22.13 26.83
CA LEU A 528 9.10 20.69 26.93
C LEU A 528 9.06 20.12 25.50
N ASP A 529 10.16 19.48 25.09
CA ASP A 529 10.29 18.94 23.74
C ASP A 529 9.85 17.48 23.66
N ILE A 530 10.18 16.70 24.69
CA ILE A 530 10.04 15.25 24.65
C ILE A 530 9.44 14.72 25.97
N LEU A 531 8.46 13.83 25.87
CA LEU A 531 8.04 12.97 26.96
C LEU A 531 8.24 11.51 26.56
N VAL A 532 8.91 10.74 27.40
CA VAL A 532 8.93 9.28 27.34
C VAL A 532 8.13 8.72 28.53
N SER A 533 6.92 8.25 28.25
CA SER A 533 6.06 7.57 29.23
C SER A 533 6.47 6.09 29.30
N ASN A 534 7.46 5.81 30.16
CA ASN A 534 8.11 4.49 30.27
C ASN A 534 7.72 3.70 31.53
N ALA A 535 7.43 4.37 32.65
CA ALA A 535 7.14 3.70 33.92
C ALA A 535 6.05 2.61 33.76
N GLY A 536 6.34 1.42 34.26
CA GLY A 536 5.44 0.29 34.21
C GLY A 536 5.97 -0.91 35.00
N ILE A 537 5.06 -1.81 35.37
CA ILE A 537 5.34 -3.03 36.11
C ILE A 537 4.73 -4.23 35.39
N CYS A 538 5.32 -5.40 35.61
CA CYS A 538 4.80 -6.69 35.19
C CYS A 538 5.24 -7.73 36.21
N THR A 539 4.29 -8.52 36.73
CA THR A 539 4.55 -9.70 37.55
C THR A 539 3.86 -10.86 36.88
N PHE A 540 4.57 -11.95 36.58
CA PHE A 540 3.92 -13.10 35.93
C PHE A 540 3.00 -13.80 36.93
N ALA A 541 1.75 -14.06 36.53
CA ALA A 541 0.76 -14.73 37.36
C ALA A 541 -0.19 -15.56 36.48
N GLU A 542 -0.52 -16.77 36.94
CA GLU A 542 -1.53 -17.61 36.31
C GLU A 542 -2.90 -16.96 36.41
N PHE A 543 -3.69 -17.02 35.33
CA PHE A 543 -4.95 -16.27 35.24
C PHE A 543 -5.95 -16.62 36.34
N LEU A 544 -6.02 -17.89 36.73
CA LEU A 544 -6.96 -18.38 37.74
C LEU A 544 -6.58 -17.97 39.17
N ASP A 545 -5.30 -17.70 39.42
CA ASP A 545 -4.74 -17.36 40.74
C ASP A 545 -4.42 -15.87 40.89
N LEU A 546 -4.74 -15.07 39.86
CA LEU A 546 -4.42 -13.66 39.81
C LEU A 546 -5.27 -12.89 40.83
N ASP A 547 -4.61 -12.31 41.83
CA ASP A 547 -5.29 -11.50 42.83
C ASP A 547 -5.71 -10.11 42.30
N ALA A 548 -6.81 -9.60 42.83
CA ALA A 548 -7.35 -8.30 42.41
C ALA A 548 -6.40 -7.13 42.70
N ALA A 549 -5.59 -7.21 43.76
CA ALA A 549 -4.66 -6.15 44.13
C ALA A 549 -3.51 -6.01 43.11
N LEU A 550 -3.04 -7.12 42.55
CA LEU A 550 -2.05 -7.17 41.49
C LEU A 550 -2.60 -6.63 40.17
N TYR A 551 -3.86 -6.96 39.84
CA TYR A 551 -4.57 -6.35 38.72
C TYR A 551 -4.63 -4.83 38.87
N ASP A 552 -5.19 -4.35 39.99
CA ASP A 552 -5.37 -2.93 40.28
C ASP A 552 -4.05 -2.18 40.25
N LYS A 553 -3.02 -2.71 40.92
CA LYS A 553 -1.69 -2.12 40.92
C LYS A 553 -1.13 -1.98 39.51
N THR A 554 -1.28 -3.01 38.68
CA THR A 554 -0.76 -3.01 37.30
C THR A 554 -1.52 -2.02 36.41
N VAL A 555 -2.85 -1.96 36.49
CA VAL A 555 -3.65 -0.99 35.73
C VAL A 555 -3.34 0.45 36.15
N ARG A 556 -3.33 0.71 37.47
CA ARG A 556 -3.04 2.04 38.02
C ARG A 556 -1.64 2.52 37.61
N THR A 557 -0.64 1.66 37.67
CA THR A 557 0.72 2.05 37.27
C THR A 557 0.85 2.21 35.76
N ASN A 558 0.44 1.21 34.98
CA ASN A 558 0.77 1.16 33.56
C ASN A 558 -0.14 2.03 32.68
N LEU A 559 -1.41 2.20 33.06
CA LEU A 559 -2.40 2.89 32.23
C LEU A 559 -2.77 4.26 32.81
N ASP A 560 -3.22 4.33 34.07
CA ASP A 560 -3.59 5.61 34.69
C ASP A 560 -2.38 6.56 34.73
N GLY A 561 -1.23 6.06 35.21
CA GLY A 561 -0.04 6.90 35.28
C GLY A 561 0.50 7.32 33.90
N ALA A 562 0.40 6.47 32.88
CA ALA A 562 0.70 6.88 31.51
C ALA A 562 -0.24 7.99 31.04
N PHE A 563 -1.54 7.85 31.30
CA PHE A 563 -2.54 8.86 30.95
C PHE A 563 -2.28 10.21 31.62
N TYR A 564 -2.02 10.22 32.93
CA TYR A 564 -1.80 11.46 33.69
C TYR A 564 -0.55 12.21 33.23
N VAL A 565 0.57 11.51 33.04
CA VAL A 565 1.83 12.15 32.63
C VAL A 565 1.75 12.62 31.17
N VAL A 566 1.16 11.83 30.27
CA VAL A 566 0.92 12.23 28.87
C VAL A 566 0.05 13.47 28.80
N GLN A 567 -1.03 13.52 29.59
CA GLN A 567 -1.91 14.68 29.63
C GLN A 567 -1.19 15.94 30.15
N ALA A 568 -0.38 15.80 31.19
CA ALA A 568 0.38 16.93 31.74
C ALA A 568 1.39 17.49 30.74
N ALA A 569 2.17 16.61 30.08
CA ALA A 569 3.11 17.03 29.03
C ALA A 569 2.41 17.65 27.83
N ALA A 570 1.31 17.04 27.36
CA ALA A 570 0.53 17.57 26.24
C ALA A 570 -0.05 18.96 26.53
N ARG A 571 -0.52 19.21 27.77
CA ARG A 571 -0.96 20.56 28.19
C ARG A 571 0.15 21.58 28.08
N GLN A 572 1.37 21.23 28.49
CA GLN A 572 2.54 22.10 28.33
C GLN A 572 2.87 22.33 26.85
N MET A 573 3.02 21.25 26.07
CA MET A 573 3.39 21.31 24.66
C MET A 573 2.40 22.10 23.80
N VAL A 574 1.11 22.08 24.15
CA VAL A 574 0.05 22.77 23.40
C VAL A 574 -0.25 24.16 23.94
N ARG A 575 -0.40 24.31 25.26
CA ARG A 575 -0.93 25.53 25.89
C ARG A 575 0.11 26.32 26.69
N GLY A 576 1.19 25.66 27.12
CA GLY A 576 2.21 26.24 28.01
C GLY A 576 3.47 26.72 27.31
N GLN A 577 3.61 26.51 25.99
CA GLN A 577 4.76 26.94 25.21
C GLN A 577 4.38 27.46 23.81
N THR A 578 5.23 28.33 23.25
CA THR A 578 5.10 28.89 21.91
C THR A 578 6.43 28.78 21.17
N PRO A 579 6.46 28.24 19.92
CA PRO A 579 5.35 27.59 19.24
C PRO A 579 4.94 26.28 19.93
N SER A 580 3.67 25.89 19.75
CA SER A 580 3.20 24.56 20.17
C SER A 580 3.95 23.46 19.43
N GLY A 581 4.12 22.30 20.06
CA GLY A 581 4.72 21.11 19.45
C GLY A 581 5.54 20.29 20.43
N GLY A 582 5.94 19.09 20.01
CA GLY A 582 6.75 18.17 20.82
C GLY A 582 6.59 16.71 20.38
N SER A 583 7.32 15.81 21.05
CA SER A 583 7.27 14.36 20.80
C SER A 583 6.91 13.62 22.09
N ILE A 584 5.85 12.82 22.05
CA ILE A 584 5.42 11.93 23.13
C ILE A 584 5.64 10.49 22.68
N ILE A 585 6.41 9.75 23.48
CA ILE A 585 6.77 8.36 23.22
C ILE A 585 6.23 7.50 24.37
N GLY A 586 5.26 6.64 24.09
CA GLY A 586 4.76 5.65 25.04
C GLY A 586 5.54 4.34 24.92
N ILE A 587 6.04 3.79 26.03
CA ILE A 587 6.66 2.46 26.04
C ILE A 587 5.59 1.40 26.28
N SER A 588 5.16 0.78 25.18
CA SER A 588 4.24 -0.34 25.16
C SER A 588 5.01 -1.66 25.26
N SER A 589 4.60 -2.70 24.52
CA SER A 589 5.25 -4.00 24.43
C SER A 589 4.73 -4.76 23.22
N ILE A 590 5.48 -5.72 22.69
CA ILE A 590 4.91 -6.70 21.76
C ILE A 590 3.71 -7.44 22.37
N SER A 591 3.65 -7.58 23.71
CA SER A 591 2.50 -8.17 24.41
C SER A 591 1.21 -7.38 24.23
N ALA A 592 1.25 -6.15 23.68
CA ALA A 592 0.06 -5.41 23.25
C ALA A 592 -0.57 -5.98 21.97
N LEU A 593 0.20 -6.72 21.17
CA LEU A 593 -0.20 -7.27 19.88
C LEU A 593 -0.39 -8.79 19.91
N VAL A 594 0.27 -9.48 20.85
CA VAL A 594 0.20 -10.93 21.02
C VAL A 594 0.02 -11.27 22.50
N GLY A 595 -0.83 -12.25 22.80
CA GLY A 595 -1.16 -12.63 24.18
C GLY A 595 0.01 -13.28 24.92
N GLY A 596 0.11 -13.02 26.23
CA GLY A 596 1.04 -13.70 27.15
C GLY A 596 0.28 -14.41 28.27
N GLY A 597 0.41 -15.74 28.37
CA GLY A 597 -0.37 -16.58 29.30
C GLY A 597 -0.27 -16.17 30.78
N GLY A 598 0.92 -15.77 31.24
CA GLY A 598 1.14 -15.26 32.60
C GLY A 598 0.97 -13.74 32.75
N GLN A 599 0.43 -13.05 31.74
CA GLN A 599 0.43 -11.58 31.64
C GLN A 599 -0.97 -11.00 31.40
N CYS A 600 -2.04 -11.73 31.71
CA CYS A 600 -3.42 -11.34 31.39
C CYS A 600 -3.86 -9.98 31.97
N HIS A 601 -3.23 -9.51 33.05
CA HIS A 601 -3.44 -8.17 33.63
C HIS A 601 -2.52 -7.09 33.03
N TYR A 602 -1.35 -7.47 32.53
CA TYR A 602 -0.35 -6.58 31.95
C TYR A 602 -0.63 -6.28 30.47
N THR A 603 -0.87 -7.32 29.65
CA THR A 603 -1.12 -7.20 28.20
C THR A 603 -2.18 -6.13 27.87
N PRO A 604 -3.37 -6.11 28.52
CA PRO A 604 -4.37 -5.09 28.28
C PRO A 604 -3.88 -3.66 28.57
N THR A 605 -3.05 -3.47 29.61
CA THR A 605 -2.51 -2.14 29.94
C THR A 605 -1.57 -1.64 28.85
N LYS A 606 -0.76 -2.52 28.24
CA LYS A 606 0.14 -2.14 27.14
C LYS A 606 -0.62 -1.90 25.84
N ALA A 607 -1.67 -2.68 25.56
CA ALA A 607 -2.62 -2.33 24.49
C ALA A 607 -3.27 -0.96 24.73
N GLY A 608 -3.63 -0.66 25.98
CA GLY A 608 -4.13 0.66 26.39
C GLY A 608 -3.13 1.79 26.13
N VAL A 609 -1.85 1.62 26.47
CA VAL A 609 -0.79 2.60 26.15
C VAL A 609 -0.63 2.80 24.64
N THR A 610 -0.64 1.72 23.85
CA THR A 610 -0.59 1.80 22.38
C THR A 610 -1.77 2.61 21.84
N SER A 611 -2.99 2.28 22.28
CA SER A 611 -4.21 2.96 21.86
C SER A 611 -4.24 4.43 22.32
N LEU A 612 -3.70 4.73 23.50
CA LEU A 612 -3.56 6.09 24.01
C LEU A 612 -2.65 6.92 23.08
N MET A 613 -1.50 6.40 22.66
CA MET A 613 -0.60 7.10 21.74
C MET A 613 -1.25 7.40 20.39
N GLN A 614 -1.98 6.43 19.83
CA GLN A 614 -2.73 6.63 18.58
C GLN A 614 -3.83 7.70 18.73
N SER A 615 -4.58 7.66 19.83
CA SER A 615 -5.63 8.65 20.11
C SER A 615 -5.06 10.05 20.32
N CYS A 616 -3.95 10.16 21.05
CA CYS A 616 -3.23 11.42 21.24
C CYS A 616 -2.64 11.95 19.93
N ALA A 617 -2.15 11.09 19.04
CA ALA A 617 -1.65 11.52 17.72
C ALA A 617 -2.74 12.22 16.91
N VAL A 618 -3.95 11.64 16.88
CA VAL A 618 -5.11 12.24 16.20
C VAL A 618 -5.53 13.54 16.88
N ALA A 619 -5.64 13.53 18.22
CA ALA A 619 -6.12 14.67 18.97
C ALA A 619 -5.15 15.86 18.93
N LEU A 620 -3.85 15.60 19.00
CA LEU A 620 -2.82 16.61 19.23
C LEU A 620 -2.05 17.04 17.97
N GLY A 621 -2.17 16.29 16.86
CA GLY A 621 -1.41 16.53 15.63
C GLY A 621 -1.60 17.93 15.04
N LYS A 622 -2.79 18.54 15.20
CA LYS A 622 -3.07 19.91 14.74
C LYS A 622 -2.24 21.00 15.44
N TRP A 623 -1.60 20.67 16.56
CA TRP A 623 -0.66 21.55 17.27
C TRP A 623 0.81 21.11 17.12
N GLY A 624 1.10 20.22 16.16
CA GLY A 624 2.47 19.75 15.91
C GLY A 624 3.02 18.82 16.98
N VAL A 625 2.18 18.22 17.82
CA VAL A 625 2.62 17.23 18.83
C VAL A 625 2.51 15.83 18.23
N ARG A 626 3.64 15.13 18.12
CA ARG A 626 3.74 13.77 17.60
C ARG A 626 3.63 12.78 18.74
N CYS A 627 2.80 11.74 18.60
CA CYS A 627 2.60 10.72 19.64
C CYS A 627 2.84 9.34 19.04
N ASN A 628 3.81 8.58 19.53
CA ASN A 628 4.18 7.27 18.99
C ASN A 628 4.38 6.25 20.11
N ALA A 629 4.21 4.97 19.80
CA ALA A 629 4.48 3.86 20.72
C ALA A 629 5.74 3.09 20.30
N LEU A 630 6.66 2.87 21.25
CA LEU A 630 7.72 1.87 21.12
C LEU A 630 7.22 0.56 21.71
N LEU A 631 7.40 -0.55 20.99
CA LEU A 631 6.94 -1.88 21.38
C LEU A 631 8.17 -2.81 21.54
N PRO A 632 8.79 -2.85 22.74
CA PRO A 632 9.89 -3.76 23.02
C PRO A 632 9.44 -5.22 22.99
N GLY A 633 10.32 -6.07 22.46
CA GLY A 633 10.27 -7.53 22.62
C GLY A 633 10.76 -7.99 23.98
N THR A 634 11.28 -9.22 24.06
CA THR A 634 12.01 -9.66 25.26
C THR A 634 13.30 -8.85 25.37
N VAL A 635 13.38 -7.99 26.39
CA VAL A 635 14.57 -7.20 26.72
C VAL A 635 15.07 -7.60 28.10
N ARG A 636 16.37 -7.81 28.25
CA ARG A 636 17.02 -8.13 29.52
C ARG A 636 16.88 -6.95 30.48
N THR A 637 16.01 -7.10 31.46
CA THR A 637 15.77 -6.10 32.50
C THR A 637 15.62 -6.80 33.84
N GLN A 638 15.66 -6.05 34.94
CA GLN A 638 15.42 -6.59 36.29
C GLN A 638 14.12 -7.41 36.40
N LEU A 639 13.11 -7.11 35.55
CA LEU A 639 11.83 -7.81 35.51
C LEU A 639 11.93 -9.28 35.05
N ASN A 640 13.00 -9.69 34.37
CA ASN A 640 13.18 -11.05 33.85
C ASN A 640 14.58 -11.63 34.11
N GLU A 641 15.41 -10.99 34.94
CA GLU A 641 16.79 -11.43 35.21
C GLU A 641 16.88 -12.85 35.78
N GLU A 642 15.96 -13.26 36.68
CA GLU A 642 15.96 -14.61 37.25
C GLU A 642 15.63 -15.69 36.22
N ASP A 643 14.65 -15.45 35.35
CA ASP A 643 14.29 -16.38 34.26
C ASP A 643 15.44 -16.56 33.24
N LEU A 644 16.26 -15.52 33.06
CA LEU A 644 17.38 -15.52 32.14
C LEU A 644 18.66 -16.17 32.69
N LYS A 645 18.72 -16.48 33.99
CA LYS A 645 19.81 -17.26 34.59
C LYS A 645 19.72 -18.75 34.24
N GLU A 646 18.53 -19.25 33.91
CA GLU A 646 18.33 -20.62 33.48
C GLU A 646 18.70 -20.78 31.99
N GLU A 647 19.81 -21.46 31.71
CA GLU A 647 20.39 -21.54 30.36
C GLU A 647 19.40 -22.11 29.32
N GLY A 648 18.58 -23.09 29.70
CA GLY A 648 17.57 -23.70 28.85
C GLY A 648 16.47 -22.70 28.44
N LYS A 649 15.91 -21.96 29.40
CA LYS A 649 14.92 -20.91 29.14
C LYS A 649 15.51 -19.78 28.31
N ARG A 650 16.73 -19.34 28.62
CA ARG A 650 17.42 -18.31 27.86
C ARG A 650 17.59 -18.70 26.39
N LYS A 651 18.13 -19.90 26.09
CA LYS A 651 18.29 -20.39 24.72
C LYS A 651 16.95 -20.55 24.00
N TYR A 652 15.91 -21.01 24.70
CA TYR A 652 14.56 -21.10 24.16
C TYR A 652 14.01 -19.72 23.76
N MET A 653 14.19 -18.71 24.61
CA MET A 653 13.76 -17.34 24.32
C MET A 653 14.57 -16.71 23.18
N GLU A 654 15.90 -16.87 23.18
CA GLU A 654 16.79 -16.40 22.11
C GLU A 654 16.44 -17.04 20.76
N GLY A 655 16.14 -18.35 20.74
CA GLY A 655 15.77 -19.09 19.52
C GLY A 655 14.45 -18.66 18.88
N ARG A 656 13.57 -17.97 19.62
CA ARG A 656 12.33 -17.38 19.08
C ARG A 656 12.55 -16.02 18.44
N ILE A 657 13.71 -15.39 18.67
CA ILE A 657 14.04 -14.07 18.16
C ILE A 657 14.91 -14.25 16.91
N PRO A 658 14.48 -13.79 15.72
CA PRO A 658 15.24 -13.92 14.48
C PRO A 658 16.68 -13.38 14.54
N LEU A 659 16.93 -12.31 15.31
CA LEU A 659 18.29 -11.80 15.54
C LEU A 659 19.15 -12.69 16.47
N GLY A 660 18.62 -13.82 16.94
CA GLY A 660 19.34 -14.84 17.70
C GLY A 660 19.77 -14.42 19.10
N ARG A 661 19.27 -13.28 19.61
CA ARG A 661 19.57 -12.77 20.95
C ARG A 661 18.38 -12.06 21.56
N ILE A 662 18.36 -12.03 22.89
CA ILE A 662 17.48 -11.15 23.65
C ILE A 662 17.94 -9.70 23.49
N GLY A 663 16.99 -8.77 23.50
CA GLY A 663 17.29 -7.34 23.45
C GLY A 663 18.02 -6.88 24.70
N ASP A 664 18.95 -5.95 24.55
CA ASP A 664 19.51 -5.20 25.68
C ASP A 664 18.73 -3.88 25.82
N PRO A 665 18.62 -3.29 27.01
CA PRO A 665 17.96 -1.99 27.17
C PRO A 665 18.48 -0.91 26.21
N ALA A 666 19.78 -0.96 25.89
CA ALA A 666 20.43 -0.06 24.94
C ALA A 666 19.83 -0.10 23.52
N ASP A 667 19.22 -1.22 23.11
CA ASP A 667 18.56 -1.35 21.80
C ASP A 667 17.34 -0.41 21.67
N MET A 668 16.78 0.08 22.78
CA MET A 668 15.68 1.06 22.76
C MET A 668 16.17 2.49 22.54
N GLY A 669 17.45 2.77 22.78
CA GLY A 669 18.00 4.13 22.74
C GLY A 669 17.92 4.76 21.35
N GLY A 670 18.33 4.04 20.30
CA GLY A 670 18.30 4.52 18.93
C GLY A 670 16.88 4.82 18.42
N PRO A 671 15.94 3.87 18.50
CA PRO A 671 14.54 4.10 18.16
C PRO A 671 13.90 5.27 18.94
N ALA A 672 14.21 5.43 20.23
CA ALA A 672 13.73 6.57 21.01
C ALA A 672 14.31 7.90 20.52
N VAL A 673 15.62 7.95 20.21
CA VAL A 673 16.27 9.15 19.63
C VAL A 673 15.66 9.50 18.28
N PHE A 674 15.41 8.50 17.43
CA PHE A 674 14.73 8.68 16.15
C PHE A 674 13.38 9.36 16.34
N LEU A 675 12.52 8.84 17.21
CA LEU A 675 11.17 9.39 17.47
C LEU A 675 11.22 10.77 18.15
N ALA A 676 12.27 11.07 18.92
CA ALA A 676 12.46 12.36 19.58
C ALA A 676 13.03 13.46 18.66
N CYS A 677 13.70 13.08 17.57
CA CYS A 677 14.32 13.98 16.62
C CYS A 677 13.34 14.39 15.51
N ASP A 678 13.15 15.69 15.30
CA ASP A 678 12.16 16.19 14.33
C ASP A 678 12.67 16.08 12.90
N GLU A 679 13.98 16.24 12.72
CA GLU A 679 14.67 16.09 11.44
C GLU A 679 14.58 14.66 10.90
N LEU A 680 14.53 13.67 11.79
CA LEU A 680 14.46 12.26 11.42
C LEU A 680 13.02 11.72 11.34
N SER A 681 12.13 12.19 12.22
CA SER A 681 10.79 11.61 12.38
C SER A 681 9.65 12.63 12.42
N GLY A 682 9.87 13.84 11.87
CA GLY A 682 8.90 14.94 11.91
C GLY A 682 7.54 14.64 11.27
N TYR A 683 7.45 13.62 10.42
CA TYR A 683 6.19 13.14 9.82
C TYR A 683 5.69 11.79 10.39
N VAL A 684 6.31 11.29 11.47
CA VAL A 684 5.94 10.04 12.14
C VAL A 684 5.11 10.35 13.38
N THR A 685 3.82 10.03 13.33
CA THR A 685 2.88 10.14 14.45
C THR A 685 1.83 9.03 14.37
N GLY A 686 1.35 8.53 15.51
CA GLY A 686 0.44 7.38 15.61
C GLY A 686 1.09 6.03 15.33
N ALA A 687 2.42 5.98 15.16
CA ALA A 687 3.14 4.78 14.78
C ALA A 687 3.35 3.82 15.96
N GLN A 688 3.38 2.52 15.65
CA GLN A 688 3.75 1.44 16.56
C GLN A 688 5.07 0.85 16.08
N LEU A 689 6.17 1.25 16.71
CA LEU A 689 7.50 0.83 16.30
C LEU A 689 7.95 -0.38 17.11
N LEU A 690 7.95 -1.55 16.46
CA LEU A 690 8.47 -2.80 17.01
C LEU A 690 9.99 -2.71 17.19
N VAL A 691 10.46 -3.01 18.39
CA VAL A 691 11.89 -3.13 18.72
C VAL A 691 12.11 -4.45 19.46
N ASP A 692 12.04 -5.54 18.72
CA ASP A 692 11.90 -6.89 19.27
C ASP A 692 12.80 -7.94 18.60
N GLY A 693 13.73 -7.50 17.76
CA GLY A 693 14.61 -8.39 16.99
C GLY A 693 13.87 -9.30 16.00
N GLY A 694 12.64 -8.95 15.62
CA GLY A 694 11.77 -9.73 14.73
C GLY A 694 10.93 -10.78 15.47
N LEU A 695 10.94 -10.80 16.80
CA LEU A 695 10.23 -11.80 17.60
C LEU A 695 8.76 -11.90 17.22
N PHE A 696 8.02 -10.79 17.21
CA PHE A 696 6.57 -10.76 16.98
C PHE A 696 6.18 -11.41 15.64
N VAL A 697 6.91 -11.13 14.57
CA VAL A 697 6.61 -11.70 13.24
C VAL A 697 7.03 -13.16 13.11
N ASN A 698 7.91 -13.64 14.00
CA ASN A 698 8.37 -15.04 14.08
C ASN A 698 7.49 -15.89 15.03
N LEU A 699 6.39 -15.33 15.56
CA LEU A 699 5.38 -16.06 16.33
C LEU A 699 4.23 -16.60 15.46
N GLN A 700 4.30 -16.41 14.13
CA GLN A 700 3.44 -17.09 13.14
C GLN A 700 3.82 -18.57 13.06
#